data_AF-A0A1G2YKG9-F1
#
_entry.id   AF-A0A1G2YKG9-F1
#
_cell.length_a   1.000
_cell.length_b   1.000
_cell.length_c   1.000
_cell.angle_alpha   90.00
_cell.angle_beta   90.00
_cell.angle_gamma   90.00
#
_symmetry.space_group_name_H-M   'P 1'
#
loop_
_entity.id
_entity.type
_entity.pdbx_description
1 polymer ?
#
loop_
_entity_poly.entity_id
_entity_poly.type
_entity_poly.pdbx_seq_one_letter_code
_entity_poly.pdbx_strand_id
1 'polypeptide(L)'
;MVEKMLISVTALLFVFSSCLSASTVDATWKGCNWLDPNNWDTVEPPIDGNDSATISSGYFAPLVGTTIVSLGSLSISGSSGSGIILADNASLLVNSPSSLYVGLTGCSGIMQVQDNTELTVLQTLYLGSGANGFGCLNVSGGVLNLETLAAGAYSGSVGKIHIANGTINIGYRIYLGLDGGDAIAPATSVLEISGGEIIFDPNSSGNEYFMIGYNSTGYSVNTINQSGGTVAVSYRLHLGDRNDNNICKYSISDGVLDVKDRFANGNNWGGTYGTPSSEFEIIGSKPNIHVGTYYQNSDSTLKVVIDDVGVEKINVDGPAIFESDAKLQVTLENSGTLLSDHVCDILEAETITVNGKAVPKLVQVGDNYFCWTHEVVPVGNREVLRIIYRAGLDESFWWVTKSLDLWLNASSIASVVSVDGTLNDGDAVSCWNDLVINDEYNATFETACQPTSGKQPLWRQSVSAIGGKSAVEFDGNSTYLNAQSLEIDSNCTVFFVAECGEQTSTVGSLHRPLIAADNNPYRASGDGYGFGFTWYGDNQLIAALGDGTAEDKQGTSVSMDGQYKIYVIRRQGSAIMEIFKRQYGDNSCVQLSDAPILSRLSGFHRGYDIGANPPEHSGNSARFYLGAIAEILVFNQTLTDEELDAVSGYLYGKYF
;
A
#
# COMPACT_ATOMS: atom_id res chain seq x y z
N MET A 1 87.31 -62.96 -32.75
CA MET A 1 86.86 -61.72 -33.43
C MET A 1 85.37 -61.58 -33.13
N VAL A 2 84.96 -60.75 -32.15
CA VAL A 2 84.70 -59.29 -32.30
C VAL A 2 83.61 -59.10 -33.37
N GLU A 3 82.41 -58.58 -33.16
CA GLU A 3 81.77 -57.81 -32.08
C GLU A 3 80.23 -57.80 -32.32
N LYS A 4 79.43 -57.71 -31.24
CA LYS A 4 78.22 -56.86 -31.00
C LYS A 4 77.20 -56.60 -32.14
N MET A 5 75.88 -56.45 -31.96
CA MET A 5 74.95 -56.36 -30.82
C MET A 5 73.62 -55.84 -31.43
N LEU A 6 72.48 -56.48 -31.19
CA LEU A 6 71.21 -55.79 -30.89
C LEU A 6 70.16 -56.79 -30.40
N ILE A 7 69.63 -56.51 -29.21
CA ILE A 7 68.60 -57.26 -28.50
C ILE A 7 67.24 -56.67 -28.88
N SER A 8 66.28 -57.53 -29.25
CA SER A 8 64.85 -57.19 -29.36
C SER A 8 64.10 -58.06 -28.36
N VAL A 9 63.46 -57.43 -27.36
CA VAL A 9 62.51 -58.06 -26.45
C VAL A 9 61.18 -57.34 -26.61
N THR A 10 60.18 -58.06 -27.11
CA THR A 10 58.78 -57.67 -27.12
C THR A 10 58.09 -58.55 -26.06
N ALA A 11 57.62 -57.95 -24.97
CA ALA A 11 56.85 -58.65 -23.95
C ALA A 11 55.68 -57.79 -23.48
N LEU A 12 54.50 -58.19 -23.95
CA LEU A 12 53.21 -58.30 -23.27
C LEU A 12 52.76 -57.15 -22.34
N LEU A 13 51.80 -56.40 -22.87
CA LEU A 13 50.79 -55.61 -22.16
C LEU A 13 50.08 -56.46 -21.08
N PHE A 14 50.22 -56.07 -19.81
CA PHE A 14 49.20 -56.29 -18.78
C PHE A 14 48.95 -54.96 -18.10
N VAL A 15 47.73 -54.45 -18.28
CA VAL A 15 47.20 -53.27 -17.62
C VAL A 15 46.94 -53.63 -16.15
N PHE A 16 47.79 -53.14 -15.25
CA PHE A 16 47.40 -52.93 -13.85
C PHE A 16 47.04 -51.45 -13.69
N SER A 17 45.74 -51.15 -13.78
CA SER A 17 45.16 -49.97 -13.18
C SER A 17 45.12 -50.20 -11.67
N SER A 18 46.23 -49.92 -10.98
CA SER A 18 46.17 -49.73 -9.54
C SER A 18 45.54 -48.36 -9.29
N CYS A 19 44.25 -48.37 -8.90
CA CYS A 19 43.66 -47.25 -8.18
C CYS A 19 44.57 -46.95 -6.98
N LEU A 20 45.38 -45.91 -7.10
CA LEU A 20 45.76 -45.11 -5.93
C LEU A 20 44.47 -44.44 -5.48
N SER A 21 43.71 -45.13 -4.62
CA SER A 21 42.78 -44.43 -3.74
C SER A 21 43.62 -43.41 -3.00
N ALA A 22 43.47 -42.13 -3.35
CA ALA A 22 43.92 -41.05 -2.50
C ALA A 22 43.27 -41.33 -1.14
N SER A 23 44.09 -41.76 -0.17
CA SER A 23 43.62 -41.82 1.20
C SER A 23 43.25 -40.39 1.56
N THR A 24 41.95 -40.12 1.73
CA THR A 24 41.47 -38.90 2.38
C THR A 24 42.21 -38.79 3.70
N VAL A 25 43.19 -37.88 3.77
CA VAL A 25 43.90 -37.60 5.00
C VAL A 25 42.98 -36.69 5.81
N ASP A 26 42.11 -37.29 6.63
CA ASP A 26 41.39 -36.59 7.69
C ASP A 26 42.39 -36.18 8.78
N ALA A 27 43.24 -35.19 8.51
CA ALA A 27 44.17 -34.71 9.50
C ALA A 27 43.50 -33.61 10.34
N THR A 28 43.28 -33.92 11.63
CA THR A 28 42.95 -32.92 12.64
C THR A 28 44.24 -32.24 13.11
N TRP A 29 44.56 -31.09 12.53
CA TRP A 29 45.79 -30.37 12.86
C TRP A 29 45.60 -29.51 14.12
N LYS A 30 46.44 -29.76 15.13
CA LYS A 30 46.57 -28.90 16.32
C LYS A 30 47.86 -28.09 16.20
N GLY A 31 47.87 -27.05 15.37
CA GLY A 31 49.02 -26.16 15.18
C GLY A 31 48.82 -25.12 14.06
N CYS A 32 49.40 -23.93 14.25
CA CYS A 32 49.39 -22.81 13.31
C CYS A 32 50.19 -23.10 12.03
N ASN A 33 49.71 -22.59 10.89
CA ASN A 33 50.45 -22.35 9.64
C ASN A 33 50.29 -23.33 8.46
N TRP A 34 49.37 -24.31 8.47
CA TRP A 34 49.23 -25.17 7.28
C TRP A 34 48.63 -24.47 6.05
N LEU A 35 47.87 -23.38 6.24
CA LEU A 35 47.33 -22.57 5.14
C LEU A 35 48.22 -21.39 4.75
N ASP A 36 49.31 -21.14 5.48
CA ASP A 36 50.28 -20.10 5.13
C ASP A 36 51.25 -20.68 4.09
N PRO A 37 51.21 -20.24 2.81
CA PRO A 37 52.10 -20.76 1.78
C PRO A 37 53.58 -20.54 2.12
N ASN A 38 53.89 -19.56 2.98
CA ASN A 38 55.25 -19.26 3.42
C ASN A 38 55.77 -20.20 4.52
N ASN A 39 54.90 -21.05 5.08
CA ASN A 39 55.19 -22.02 6.13
C ASN A 39 54.89 -23.47 5.73
N TRP A 40 54.59 -23.73 4.46
CA TRP A 40 54.61 -25.08 3.92
C TRP A 40 56.04 -25.61 4.01
N ASP A 41 56.37 -26.27 5.11
CA ASP A 41 57.59 -27.06 5.17
C ASP A 41 57.50 -28.16 4.09
N THR A 42 58.64 -28.62 3.61
CA THR A 42 58.83 -29.46 2.40
C THR A 42 58.08 -30.81 2.35
N VAL A 43 57.13 -31.07 3.25
CA VAL A 43 56.56 -32.40 3.50
C VAL A 43 55.19 -32.65 2.86
N GLU A 44 54.36 -31.67 2.49
CA GLU A 44 53.27 -31.80 1.49
C GLU A 44 52.39 -30.53 1.46
N PRO A 45 52.36 -29.76 0.35
CA PRO A 45 51.34 -28.72 0.16
C PRO A 45 49.95 -29.36 0.03
N PRO A 46 48.86 -28.61 0.30
CA PRO A 46 47.50 -29.09 0.10
C PRO A 46 47.31 -29.63 -1.33
N ILE A 47 46.72 -30.82 -1.45
CA ILE A 47 46.32 -31.36 -2.75
C ILE A 47 45.05 -30.64 -3.17
N ASP A 48 45.19 -29.84 -4.22
CA ASP A 48 44.15 -29.03 -4.85
C ASP A 48 42.79 -29.76 -4.90
N GLY A 49 41.82 -29.27 -4.13
CA GLY A 49 40.42 -29.68 -4.18
C GLY A 49 40.03 -30.95 -3.42
N ASN A 50 40.97 -31.68 -2.81
CA ASN A 50 40.66 -32.94 -2.11
C ASN A 50 40.77 -32.87 -0.58
N ASP A 51 41.52 -31.90 -0.05
CA ASP A 51 41.82 -31.88 1.38
C ASP A 51 40.72 -31.24 2.23
N SER A 52 40.51 -31.77 3.43
CA SER A 52 39.60 -31.18 4.42
C SER A 52 40.40 -30.57 5.57
N ALA A 53 40.04 -29.35 5.97
CA ALA A 53 40.71 -28.63 7.06
C ALA A 53 39.75 -28.36 8.22
N THR A 54 40.19 -28.60 9.46
CA THR A 54 39.47 -28.20 10.68
C THR A 54 40.34 -27.35 11.58
N ILE A 55 39.91 -26.12 11.87
CA ILE A 55 40.58 -25.19 12.78
C ILE A 55 39.85 -25.21 14.12
N SER A 56 40.40 -25.96 15.09
CA SER A 56 39.75 -26.21 16.39
C SER A 56 40.36 -25.46 17.58
N SER A 57 41.50 -24.78 17.42
CA SER A 57 42.10 -23.96 18.49
C SER A 57 43.09 -22.92 18.00
N GLY A 58 42.90 -21.67 18.44
CA GLY A 58 43.98 -20.72 18.75
C GLY A 58 44.73 -20.03 17.61
N TYR A 59 44.43 -20.30 16.35
CA TYR A 59 45.23 -19.73 15.25
C TYR A 59 44.36 -19.10 14.16
N PHE A 60 44.66 -17.82 13.91
CA PHE A 60 44.38 -17.14 12.66
C PHE A 60 45.35 -17.69 11.63
N ALA A 61 44.85 -18.33 10.58
CA ALA A 61 45.68 -18.67 9.42
C ALA A 61 45.56 -17.52 8.41
N PRO A 62 46.58 -16.67 8.24
CA PRO A 62 46.60 -15.70 7.16
C PRO A 62 46.89 -16.46 5.85
N LEU A 63 45.98 -16.34 4.88
CA LEU A 63 46.33 -16.56 3.49
C LEU A 63 46.74 -15.19 2.94
N VAL A 64 48.00 -15.06 2.51
CA VAL A 64 48.56 -13.82 1.97
C VAL A 64 49.26 -14.09 0.63
N GLY A 65 49.16 -13.15 -0.30
CA GLY A 65 49.75 -13.25 -1.65
C GLY A 65 48.80 -13.82 -2.70
N THR A 66 49.27 -14.02 -3.93
CA THR A 66 48.44 -14.39 -5.11
C THR A 66 48.13 -15.89 -5.22
N THR A 67 48.20 -16.63 -4.10
CA THR A 67 48.07 -18.09 -4.11
C THR A 67 46.60 -18.47 -4.04
N ILE A 68 46.17 -19.36 -4.95
CA ILE A 68 44.86 -20.00 -4.89
C ILE A 68 45.03 -21.27 -4.06
N VAL A 69 44.29 -21.38 -2.96
CA VAL A 69 44.18 -22.63 -2.20
C VAL A 69 42.79 -23.21 -2.45
N SER A 70 42.72 -24.43 -2.99
CA SER A 70 41.45 -25.16 -3.09
C SER A 70 41.38 -26.23 -2.01
N LEU A 71 40.34 -26.18 -1.19
CA LEU A 71 40.02 -27.22 -0.21
C LEU A 71 38.79 -28.00 -0.67
N GLY A 72 38.73 -29.27 -0.29
CA GLY A 72 37.50 -30.02 -0.21
C GLY A 72 36.59 -29.35 0.82
N SER A 73 36.78 -29.57 2.11
CA SER A 73 35.95 -28.94 3.15
C SER A 73 36.76 -28.11 4.13
N LEU A 74 36.09 -27.15 4.78
CA LEU A 74 36.69 -26.33 5.82
C LEU A 74 35.71 -26.12 6.98
N SER A 75 36.19 -26.35 8.19
CA SER A 75 35.44 -26.16 9.44
C SER A 75 36.24 -25.34 10.43
N ILE A 76 35.62 -24.34 11.05
CA ILE A 76 36.23 -23.47 12.07
C ILE A 76 35.44 -23.62 13.37
N SER A 77 36.00 -24.30 14.36
CA SER A 77 35.27 -24.76 15.56
C SER A 77 36.14 -24.79 16.83
N GLY A 78 36.58 -23.63 17.32
CA GLY A 78 37.37 -23.55 18.55
C GLY A 78 36.67 -22.81 19.70
N SER A 79 37.17 -22.99 20.92
CA SER A 79 36.55 -22.45 22.16
C SER A 79 36.77 -20.95 22.40
N SER A 80 37.62 -20.29 21.61
CA SER A 80 37.76 -18.82 21.53
C SER A 80 38.74 -18.43 20.41
N GLY A 81 38.35 -17.51 19.53
CA GLY A 81 39.26 -16.84 18.58
C GLY A 81 39.83 -17.70 17.43
N SER A 82 39.25 -18.87 17.14
CA SER A 82 39.65 -19.63 15.95
C SER A 82 39.09 -18.96 14.70
N GLY A 83 39.93 -18.73 13.69
CA GLY A 83 39.50 -17.99 12.51
C GLY A 83 40.46 -18.03 11.34
N ILE A 84 40.00 -17.50 10.22
CA ILE A 84 40.78 -17.33 8.99
C ILE A 84 40.74 -15.86 8.59
N ILE A 85 41.88 -15.30 8.21
CA ILE A 85 41.95 -14.07 7.41
C ILE A 85 42.37 -14.44 6.00
N LEU A 86 41.61 -13.95 5.03
CA LEU A 86 42.06 -13.81 3.66
C LEU A 86 42.45 -12.33 3.47
N ALA A 87 43.72 -12.07 3.13
CA ALA A 87 44.26 -10.73 2.91
C ALA A 87 45.23 -10.72 1.69
N ASP A 88 45.67 -9.54 1.26
CA ASP A 88 46.77 -9.37 0.28
C ASP A 88 46.58 -10.10 -1.08
N ASN A 89 45.37 -10.05 -1.65
CA ASN A 89 44.98 -10.71 -2.93
C ASN A 89 44.97 -12.25 -2.89
N ALA A 90 44.86 -12.85 -1.71
CA ALA A 90 44.64 -14.28 -1.58
C ALA A 90 43.28 -14.73 -2.15
N SER A 91 43.26 -15.94 -2.70
CA SER A 91 42.03 -16.60 -3.13
C SER A 91 41.87 -17.95 -2.44
N LEU A 92 40.72 -18.18 -1.82
CA LEU A 92 40.38 -19.47 -1.22
C LEU A 92 39.14 -20.02 -1.94
N LEU A 93 39.29 -21.19 -2.54
CA LEU A 93 38.19 -21.94 -3.14
C LEU A 93 37.84 -23.12 -2.22
N VAL A 94 36.58 -23.21 -1.81
CA VAL A 94 36.06 -24.40 -1.13
C VAL A 94 35.20 -25.15 -2.14
N ASN A 95 35.78 -26.20 -2.74
CA ASN A 95 35.31 -26.88 -3.95
C ASN A 95 34.45 -28.13 -3.66
N SER A 96 34.31 -28.56 -2.40
CA SER A 96 33.54 -29.77 -2.08
C SER A 96 32.04 -29.59 -2.26
N PRO A 97 31.28 -30.68 -2.50
CA PRO A 97 29.83 -30.74 -2.27
C PRO A 97 29.39 -30.48 -0.81
N SER A 98 30.28 -29.98 0.04
CA SER A 98 30.06 -29.82 1.48
C SER A 98 30.05 -28.33 1.85
N SER A 99 29.28 -28.02 2.88
CA SER A 99 29.16 -26.66 3.38
C SER A 99 30.39 -26.22 4.18
N LEU A 100 30.66 -24.91 4.20
CA LEU A 100 31.65 -24.28 5.07
C LEU A 100 31.00 -23.93 6.41
N TYR A 101 31.62 -24.33 7.52
CA TYR A 101 31.08 -24.10 8.86
C TYR A 101 31.97 -23.16 9.67
N VAL A 102 31.38 -22.07 10.17
CA VAL A 102 32.03 -21.11 11.06
C VAL A 102 31.26 -21.05 12.38
N GLY A 103 31.83 -21.62 13.45
CA GLY A 103 31.19 -21.72 14.76
C GLY A 103 30.20 -22.89 14.87
N LEU A 104 30.73 -24.11 15.05
CA LEU A 104 29.93 -25.31 15.34
C LEU A 104 29.35 -25.30 16.77
N THR A 105 28.53 -26.31 17.12
CA THR A 105 27.94 -26.52 18.45
C THR A 105 28.92 -26.21 19.60
N GLY A 106 28.57 -25.22 20.44
CA GLY A 106 29.36 -24.79 21.60
C GLY A 106 30.71 -24.14 21.29
N CYS A 107 30.97 -23.77 20.03
CA CYS A 107 32.24 -23.20 19.57
C CYS A 107 32.06 -21.81 18.97
N SER A 108 33.15 -21.03 18.92
CA SER A 108 33.22 -19.72 18.28
C SER A 108 34.16 -19.77 17.07
N GLY A 109 33.72 -19.22 15.93
CA GLY A 109 34.50 -19.07 14.71
C GLY A 109 34.41 -17.64 14.16
N ILE A 110 35.52 -17.14 13.61
CA ILE A 110 35.58 -15.84 12.93
C ILE A 110 36.20 -16.02 11.55
N MET A 111 35.59 -15.45 10.53
CA MET A 111 36.12 -15.40 9.17
C MET A 111 36.23 -13.94 8.73
N GLN A 112 37.37 -13.58 8.14
CA GLN A 112 37.60 -12.24 7.61
C GLN A 112 38.02 -12.35 6.13
N VAL A 113 37.28 -11.67 5.27
CA VAL A 113 37.56 -11.49 3.83
C VAL A 113 37.88 -10.01 3.62
N GLN A 114 39.14 -9.68 3.43
CA GLN A 114 39.63 -8.30 3.42
C GLN A 114 40.40 -7.97 2.14
N ASP A 115 40.48 -6.68 1.79
CA ASP A 115 41.21 -6.19 0.61
C ASP A 115 40.74 -6.88 -0.68
N ASN A 116 41.52 -6.93 -1.76
CA ASN A 116 41.10 -7.55 -3.03
C ASN A 116 41.11 -9.09 -2.99
N THR A 117 40.71 -9.72 -1.89
CA THR A 117 40.65 -11.17 -1.77
C THR A 117 39.35 -11.73 -2.30
N GLU A 118 39.39 -12.99 -2.72
CA GLU A 118 38.22 -13.70 -3.23
C GLU A 118 38.03 -15.02 -2.47
N LEU A 119 36.89 -15.19 -1.83
CA LEU A 119 36.46 -16.45 -1.24
C LEU A 119 35.31 -17.00 -2.07
N THR A 120 35.46 -18.20 -2.62
CA THR A 120 34.38 -18.89 -3.33
C THR A 120 33.97 -20.15 -2.57
N VAL A 121 32.69 -20.23 -2.19
CA VAL A 121 32.06 -21.37 -1.51
C VAL A 121 30.96 -21.91 -2.41
N LEU A 122 31.19 -23.05 -3.07
CA LEU A 122 30.25 -23.55 -4.09
C LEU A 122 28.87 -23.99 -3.56
N GLN A 123 28.70 -24.09 -2.23
CA GLN A 123 27.43 -24.43 -1.61
C GLN A 123 27.07 -23.46 -0.47
N THR A 124 26.83 -23.99 0.73
CA THR A 124 26.35 -23.23 1.87
C THR A 124 27.51 -22.79 2.77
N LEU A 125 27.53 -21.53 3.16
CA LEU A 125 28.29 -21.03 4.30
C LEU A 125 27.35 -20.97 5.51
N TYR A 126 27.65 -21.73 6.56
CA TYR A 126 26.93 -21.66 7.83
C TYR A 126 27.72 -20.87 8.89
N LEU A 127 27.06 -19.88 9.50
CA LEU A 127 27.56 -19.08 10.62
C LEU A 127 26.76 -19.41 11.88
N GLY A 128 27.40 -19.99 12.89
CA GLY A 128 26.70 -20.48 14.08
C GLY A 128 25.94 -21.78 13.81
N SER A 129 26.60 -22.76 13.19
CA SER A 129 26.00 -24.06 12.84
C SER A 129 26.07 -25.03 14.02
N GLY A 130 25.22 -24.81 15.02
CA GLY A 130 24.99 -25.78 16.08
C GLY A 130 24.48 -25.13 17.35
N ALA A 131 24.01 -25.95 18.29
CA ALA A 131 23.46 -25.41 19.53
C ALA A 131 24.52 -24.57 20.26
N ASN A 132 24.18 -23.31 20.59
CA ASN A 132 25.09 -22.35 21.22
C ASN A 132 26.38 -22.05 20.42
N GLY A 133 26.40 -22.27 19.10
CA GLY A 133 27.52 -21.92 18.24
C GLY A 133 27.56 -20.42 17.92
N PHE A 134 28.76 -19.82 17.87
CA PHE A 134 28.96 -18.42 17.46
C PHE A 134 29.78 -18.37 16.17
N GLY A 135 29.19 -17.90 15.08
CA GLY A 135 29.87 -17.66 13.81
C GLY A 135 29.90 -16.18 13.47
N CYS A 136 31.05 -15.65 13.07
CA CYS A 136 31.20 -14.27 12.63
C CYS A 136 31.89 -14.22 11.27
N LEU A 137 31.34 -13.45 10.33
CA LEU A 137 31.90 -13.17 9.01
C LEU A 137 32.09 -11.66 8.85
N ASN A 138 33.30 -11.21 8.57
CA ASN A 138 33.61 -9.83 8.25
C ASN A 138 34.08 -9.72 6.79
N VAL A 139 33.42 -8.89 5.98
CA VAL A 139 33.79 -8.62 4.59
C VAL A 139 34.13 -7.14 4.42
N SER A 140 35.40 -6.83 4.18
CA SER A 140 35.91 -5.47 4.10
C SER A 140 36.86 -5.30 2.91
N GLY A 141 36.31 -4.98 1.74
CA GLY A 141 37.06 -4.78 0.49
C GLY A 141 37.13 -6.01 -0.42
N GLY A 142 36.86 -7.20 0.12
CA GLY A 142 36.95 -8.46 -0.65
C GLY A 142 35.63 -8.94 -1.23
N VAL A 143 35.73 -10.00 -2.03
CA VAL A 143 34.60 -10.62 -2.72
C VAL A 143 34.34 -12.01 -2.14
N LEU A 144 33.12 -12.26 -1.71
CA LEU A 144 32.64 -13.56 -1.26
C LEU A 144 31.59 -14.07 -2.24
N ASN A 145 31.91 -15.12 -3.01
CA ASN A 145 30.97 -15.80 -3.88
C ASN A 145 30.45 -17.05 -3.19
N LEU A 146 29.14 -17.20 -3.07
CA LEU A 146 28.56 -18.40 -2.47
C LEU A 146 27.17 -18.72 -3.02
N GLU A 147 26.75 -19.98 -2.93
CA GLU A 147 25.39 -20.36 -3.35
C GLU A 147 24.36 -20.02 -2.27
N THR A 148 24.63 -20.38 -1.02
CA THR A 148 23.72 -20.14 0.11
C THR A 148 24.45 -19.64 1.36
N LEU A 149 23.92 -18.63 2.04
CA LEU A 149 24.41 -18.18 3.35
C LEU A 149 23.36 -18.47 4.40
N ALA A 150 23.75 -19.14 5.48
CA ALA A 150 22.88 -19.42 6.62
C ALA A 150 23.53 -18.91 7.90
N ALA A 151 22.86 -18.01 8.62
CA ALA A 151 23.31 -17.47 9.89
C ALA A 151 22.30 -17.80 11.00
N GLY A 152 22.81 -18.13 12.19
CA GLY A 152 21.97 -18.44 13.35
C GLY A 152 21.05 -19.63 13.08
N ALA A 153 21.62 -20.79 12.74
CA ALA A 153 20.80 -21.91 12.24
C ALA A 153 20.07 -22.68 13.35
N TYR A 154 20.57 -22.73 14.59
CA TYR A 154 20.09 -23.64 15.65
C TYR A 154 19.85 -22.95 17.01
N SER A 155 19.26 -23.68 17.96
CA SER A 155 18.98 -23.17 19.33
C SER A 155 20.20 -22.57 20.02
N GLY A 156 20.07 -21.32 20.46
CA GLY A 156 21.11 -20.52 21.10
C GLY A 156 22.26 -20.10 20.20
N SER A 157 22.23 -20.43 18.90
CA SER A 157 23.29 -20.05 17.97
C SER A 157 23.24 -18.57 17.63
N VAL A 158 24.41 -18.00 17.33
CA VAL A 158 24.57 -16.60 16.94
C VAL A 158 25.38 -16.54 15.64
N GLY A 159 24.76 -16.04 14.58
CA GLY A 159 25.44 -15.72 13.33
C GLY A 159 25.59 -14.20 13.17
N LYS A 160 26.81 -13.70 13.00
CA LYS A 160 27.09 -12.28 12.74
C LYS A 160 27.75 -12.11 11.39
N ILE A 161 27.27 -11.14 10.62
CA ILE A 161 27.82 -10.75 9.32
C ILE A 161 28.05 -9.24 9.37
N HIS A 162 29.26 -8.80 9.05
CA HIS A 162 29.60 -7.39 8.94
C HIS A 162 30.19 -7.10 7.57
N ILE A 163 29.61 -6.13 6.86
CA ILE A 163 30.04 -5.68 5.53
C ILE A 163 30.37 -4.20 5.62
N ALA A 164 31.63 -3.84 5.38
CA ALA A 164 32.08 -2.46 5.48
C ALA A 164 32.38 -1.82 4.11
N ASN A 165 32.87 -2.59 3.13
CA ASN A 165 33.20 -2.16 1.76
C ASN A 165 33.44 -3.35 0.82
N GLY A 166 32.95 -4.55 1.16
CA GLY A 166 33.14 -5.76 0.34
C GLY A 166 31.88 -6.15 -0.43
N THR A 167 31.99 -7.17 -1.28
CA THR A 167 30.88 -7.70 -2.06
C THR A 167 30.58 -9.13 -1.64
N ILE A 168 29.32 -9.45 -1.39
CA ILE A 168 28.84 -10.82 -1.24
C ILE A 168 27.92 -11.14 -2.42
N ASN A 169 28.36 -12.06 -3.28
CA ASN A 169 27.56 -12.59 -4.39
C ASN A 169 26.88 -13.89 -3.94
N ILE A 170 25.55 -13.93 -4.07
CA ILE A 170 24.70 -15.05 -3.66
C ILE A 170 24.08 -15.68 -4.90
N GLY A 171 24.33 -16.96 -5.14
CA GLY A 171 23.73 -17.71 -6.25
C GLY A 171 22.28 -18.14 -6.00
N TYR A 172 21.88 -18.35 -4.74
CA TYR A 172 20.54 -18.88 -4.42
C TYR A 172 19.82 -18.19 -3.26
N ARG A 173 20.31 -18.32 -2.00
CA ARG A 173 19.54 -17.90 -0.81
C ARG A 173 20.37 -17.36 0.35
N ILE A 174 19.78 -16.43 1.10
CA ILE A 174 20.23 -16.08 2.45
C ILE A 174 19.15 -16.52 3.44
N TYR A 175 19.57 -17.24 4.49
CA TYR A 175 18.74 -17.63 5.63
C TYR A 175 19.29 -16.99 6.90
N LEU A 176 18.51 -16.11 7.51
CA LEU A 176 18.75 -15.66 8.88
C LEU A 176 17.76 -16.39 9.79
N GLY A 177 18.24 -17.31 10.63
CA GLY A 177 17.38 -18.07 11.55
C GLY A 177 16.88 -19.45 11.08
N LEU A 178 17.57 -20.13 10.16
CA LEU A 178 17.10 -21.31 9.36
C LEU A 178 16.21 -22.36 10.08
N ASP A 179 16.68 -23.01 11.15
CA ASP A 179 15.88 -23.99 11.92
C ASP A 179 15.36 -23.38 13.24
N GLY A 180 15.84 -22.18 13.55
CA GLY A 180 15.78 -21.43 14.80
C GLY A 180 15.96 -22.23 16.10
N GLY A 181 15.57 -21.59 17.20
CA GLY A 181 15.82 -22.07 18.56
C GLY A 181 14.57 -22.35 19.38
N ASP A 182 14.77 -22.67 20.65
CA ASP A 182 13.66 -22.70 21.61
C ASP A 182 13.40 -21.29 22.17
N ALA A 183 12.28 -21.11 22.88
CA ALA A 183 11.86 -19.80 23.41
C ALA A 183 12.87 -19.18 24.40
N ILE A 184 13.74 -20.00 25.02
CA ILE A 184 14.68 -19.58 26.06
C ILE A 184 16.06 -19.27 25.42
N ALA A 185 16.36 -19.90 24.29
CA ALA A 185 17.58 -19.74 23.52
C ALA A 185 17.24 -19.58 22.02
N PRO A 186 16.67 -18.44 21.61
CA PRO A 186 16.36 -18.19 20.21
C PRO A 186 17.66 -18.17 19.38
N ALA A 187 17.57 -18.63 18.13
CA ALA A 187 18.67 -18.43 17.20
C ALA A 187 18.74 -16.95 16.83
N THR A 188 19.93 -16.35 16.90
CA THR A 188 20.13 -14.93 16.68
C THR A 188 20.98 -14.69 15.44
N SER A 189 20.52 -13.83 14.53
CA SER A 189 21.30 -13.41 13.38
C SER A 189 21.42 -11.90 13.35
N VAL A 190 22.63 -11.39 13.10
CA VAL A 190 22.88 -9.95 12.95
C VAL A 190 23.63 -9.71 11.65
N LEU A 191 23.06 -8.90 10.76
CA LEU A 191 23.69 -8.44 9.53
C LEU A 191 23.89 -6.92 9.61
N GLU A 192 25.15 -6.49 9.64
CA GLU A 192 25.55 -5.09 9.64
C GLU A 192 26.14 -4.73 8.29
N ILE A 193 25.56 -3.75 7.61
CA ILE A 193 26.00 -3.24 6.31
C ILE A 193 26.32 -1.77 6.51
N SER A 194 27.60 -1.43 6.62
CA SER A 194 28.07 -0.04 6.71
C SER A 194 28.61 0.49 5.37
N GLY A 195 28.76 -0.39 4.38
CA GLY A 195 29.17 -0.12 3.01
C GLY A 195 29.28 -1.43 2.22
N GLY A 196 29.69 -1.36 0.94
CA GLY A 196 29.80 -2.55 0.08
C GLY A 196 28.47 -3.01 -0.53
N GLU A 197 28.40 -4.26 -1.00
CA GLU A 197 27.27 -4.78 -1.77
C GLU A 197 26.90 -6.22 -1.39
N ILE A 198 25.61 -6.52 -1.32
CA ILE A 198 25.06 -7.88 -1.38
C ILE A 198 24.28 -8.01 -2.68
N ILE A 199 24.69 -8.93 -3.55
CA ILE A 199 24.12 -9.11 -4.88
C ILE A 199 23.60 -10.54 -5.03
N PHE A 200 22.33 -10.69 -5.35
CA PHE A 200 21.78 -11.97 -5.82
C PHE A 200 22.00 -12.10 -7.31
N ASP A 201 22.59 -13.21 -7.76
CA ASP A 201 22.90 -13.44 -9.18
C ASP A 201 21.63 -13.29 -10.03
N PRO A 202 21.52 -12.23 -10.87
CA PRO A 202 20.33 -12.00 -11.67
C PRO A 202 20.04 -13.13 -12.68
N ASN A 203 20.99 -14.04 -12.90
CA ASN A 203 20.85 -15.17 -13.80
C ASN A 203 20.45 -16.46 -13.08
N SER A 204 20.30 -16.48 -11.75
CA SER A 204 19.87 -17.71 -11.12
C SER A 204 18.45 -18.05 -11.57
N SER A 205 18.32 -19.25 -12.11
CA SER A 205 17.04 -19.79 -12.61
C SER A 205 16.06 -20.16 -11.48
N GLY A 206 16.41 -19.82 -10.23
CA GLY A 206 15.74 -20.29 -9.02
C GLY A 206 14.75 -19.28 -8.45
N ASN A 207 13.83 -19.80 -7.66
CA ASN A 207 13.10 -18.97 -6.70
C ASN A 207 14.11 -18.45 -5.65
N GLU A 208 14.77 -17.32 -5.95
CA GLU A 208 15.71 -16.67 -5.05
C GLU A 208 14.96 -16.01 -3.91
N TYR A 209 15.46 -16.22 -2.70
CA TYR A 209 14.87 -15.58 -1.55
C TYR A 209 15.97 -15.08 -0.61
N PHE A 210 15.89 -13.79 -0.28
CA PHE A 210 16.47 -13.27 0.95
C PHE A 210 15.43 -13.49 2.05
N MET A 211 15.59 -14.53 2.87
CA MET A 211 14.63 -14.88 3.92
C MET A 211 15.18 -14.57 5.30
N ILE A 212 14.43 -13.73 6.01
CA ILE A 212 14.75 -13.33 7.36
C ILE A 212 13.71 -13.97 8.28
N GLY A 213 14.17 -14.78 9.23
CA GLY A 213 13.29 -15.57 10.08
C GLY A 213 12.62 -16.72 9.34
N TYR A 214 13.29 -17.36 8.38
CA TYR A 214 12.80 -18.63 7.87
C TYR A 214 12.93 -19.66 8.98
N ASN A 215 11.81 -20.12 9.54
CA ASN A 215 11.83 -21.17 10.55
C ASN A 215 10.58 -22.05 10.44
N SER A 216 10.78 -23.37 10.41
CA SER A 216 9.67 -24.33 10.42
C SER A 216 9.06 -24.56 11.82
N THR A 217 9.80 -24.39 12.92
CA THR A 217 9.39 -24.90 14.25
C THR A 217 9.89 -24.15 15.50
N GLY A 218 10.70 -23.09 15.39
CA GLY A 218 11.34 -22.44 16.55
C GLY A 218 11.23 -20.91 16.62
N TYR A 219 12.00 -20.32 17.54
CA TYR A 219 12.14 -18.88 17.78
C TYR A 219 13.43 -18.36 17.14
N SER A 220 13.34 -17.25 16.41
CA SER A 220 14.52 -16.54 15.88
C SER A 220 14.42 -15.04 16.08
N VAL A 221 15.56 -14.40 16.34
CA VAL A 221 15.71 -12.94 16.41
C VAL A 221 16.71 -12.52 15.36
N ASN A 222 16.24 -11.82 14.34
CA ASN A 222 17.08 -11.43 13.21
C ASN A 222 17.09 -9.92 13.07
N THR A 223 18.27 -9.32 13.07
CA THR A 223 18.46 -7.88 12.91
C THR A 223 19.32 -7.59 11.69
N ILE A 224 18.84 -6.71 10.82
CA ILE A 224 19.62 -6.13 9.73
C ILE A 224 19.74 -4.64 10.00
N ASN A 225 20.97 -4.14 10.03
CA ASN A 225 21.29 -2.73 10.17
C ASN A 225 22.07 -2.29 8.93
N GLN A 226 21.41 -1.58 8.02
CA GLN A 226 22.01 -1.01 6.83
C GLN A 226 22.22 0.49 7.04
N SER A 227 23.48 0.88 7.23
CA SER A 227 23.94 2.26 7.40
C SER A 227 24.80 2.74 6.22
N GLY A 228 24.81 1.98 5.13
CA GLY A 228 25.45 2.29 3.85
C GLY A 228 25.34 1.11 2.89
N GLY A 229 25.99 1.21 1.73
CA GLY A 229 26.09 0.11 0.75
C GLY A 229 24.77 -0.23 0.03
N THR A 230 24.80 -1.31 -0.74
CA THR A 230 23.68 -1.76 -1.58
C THR A 230 23.27 -3.19 -1.26
N VAL A 231 21.97 -3.43 -1.09
CA VAL A 231 21.37 -4.76 -1.08
C VAL A 231 20.51 -4.90 -2.33
N ALA A 232 20.96 -5.68 -3.30
CA ALA A 232 20.28 -5.90 -4.57
C ALA A 232 19.75 -7.34 -4.66
N VAL A 233 18.42 -7.49 -4.60
CA VAL A 233 17.70 -8.76 -4.64
C VAL A 233 16.95 -8.86 -5.97
N SER A 234 17.34 -9.82 -6.80
CA SER A 234 16.78 -9.96 -8.15
C SER A 234 15.35 -10.52 -8.18
N TYR A 235 14.89 -11.16 -7.09
CA TYR A 235 13.54 -11.73 -6.98
C TYR A 235 12.83 -11.29 -5.70
N ARG A 236 12.96 -12.02 -4.59
CA ARG A 236 12.14 -11.79 -3.39
C ARG A 236 12.94 -11.56 -2.11
N LEU A 237 12.53 -10.56 -1.35
CA LEU A 237 12.96 -10.34 0.03
C LEU A 237 11.76 -10.57 0.95
N HIS A 238 11.88 -11.51 1.88
CA HIS A 238 10.88 -11.80 2.90
C HIS A 238 11.43 -11.45 4.28
N LEU A 239 10.80 -10.50 4.96
CA LEU A 239 11.06 -10.17 6.35
C LEU A 239 10.00 -10.85 7.21
N GLY A 240 10.37 -11.86 8.00
CA GLY A 240 9.41 -12.66 8.78
C GLY A 240 8.71 -13.71 7.91
N ASP A 241 9.07 -14.98 8.08
CA ASP A 241 8.45 -16.10 7.35
C ASP A 241 7.88 -17.16 8.30
N ARG A 242 6.76 -17.76 7.87
CA ARG A 242 6.04 -18.92 8.40
C ARG A 242 5.51 -18.85 9.84
N ASN A 243 6.21 -18.37 10.87
CA ASN A 243 5.78 -18.59 12.25
C ASN A 243 5.75 -17.32 13.13
N ASP A 244 4.77 -17.24 14.05
CA ASP A 244 4.59 -16.18 15.08
C ASP A 244 5.81 -15.89 15.96
N ASN A 245 6.75 -16.85 15.99
CA ASN A 245 7.88 -16.86 16.91
C ASN A 245 9.12 -16.18 16.35
N ASN A 246 9.03 -15.60 15.15
CA ASN A 246 10.12 -14.90 14.50
C ASN A 246 10.00 -13.39 14.76
N ILE A 247 11.03 -12.79 15.35
CA ILE A 247 11.16 -11.34 15.50
C ILE A 247 12.20 -10.91 14.47
N CYS A 248 11.76 -10.25 13.41
CA CYS A 248 12.63 -9.78 12.34
C CYS A 248 12.62 -8.26 12.30
N LYS A 249 13.80 -7.65 12.36
CA LYS A 249 13.98 -6.21 12.25
C LYS A 249 14.96 -5.89 11.13
N TYR A 250 14.56 -5.04 10.19
CA TYR A 250 15.47 -4.48 9.20
C TYR A 250 15.41 -2.97 9.32
N SER A 251 16.51 -2.36 9.78
CA SER A 251 16.70 -0.92 9.84
C SER A 251 17.61 -0.45 8.70
N ILE A 252 17.15 0.50 7.87
CA ILE A 252 17.98 1.18 6.86
C ILE A 252 18.10 2.66 7.19
N SER A 253 19.32 3.15 7.43
CA SER A 253 19.60 4.57 7.74
C SER A 253 20.25 5.35 6.60
N ASP A 254 21.05 4.64 5.80
CA ASP A 254 21.75 5.14 4.61
C ASP A 254 22.04 3.92 3.72
N GLY A 255 22.08 4.09 2.40
CA GLY A 255 22.28 3.01 1.43
C GLY A 255 21.10 2.73 0.50
N VAL A 256 21.25 1.67 -0.30
CA VAL A 256 20.30 1.28 -1.36
C VAL A 256 19.72 -0.09 -1.04
N LEU A 257 18.40 -0.23 -1.09
CA LEU A 257 17.70 -1.51 -1.10
C LEU A 257 16.94 -1.62 -2.43
N ASP A 258 17.36 -2.53 -3.30
CA ASP A 258 16.76 -2.77 -4.62
C ASP A 258 16.19 -4.19 -4.67
N VAL A 259 14.86 -4.33 -4.72
CA VAL A 259 14.15 -5.61 -4.76
C VAL A 259 13.26 -5.65 -6.00
N LYS A 260 13.69 -6.36 -7.04
CA LYS A 260 13.07 -6.25 -8.38
C LYS A 260 11.64 -6.83 -8.50
N ASP A 261 11.33 -7.96 -7.86
CA ASP A 261 9.98 -8.57 -7.93
C ASP A 261 9.14 -8.23 -6.71
N ARG A 262 9.52 -8.69 -5.51
CA ARG A 262 8.66 -8.54 -4.33
C ARG A 262 9.41 -8.40 -3.01
N PHE A 263 9.05 -7.37 -2.25
CA PHE A 263 9.37 -7.24 -0.84
C PHE A 263 8.14 -7.56 0.01
N ALA A 264 8.22 -8.59 0.86
CA ALA A 264 7.15 -8.99 1.76
C ALA A 264 7.56 -8.82 3.22
N ASN A 265 6.86 -7.95 3.94
CA ASN A 265 6.97 -7.73 5.37
C ASN A 265 5.88 -8.56 6.06
N GLY A 266 6.28 -9.73 6.56
CA GLY A 266 5.44 -10.76 7.15
C GLY A 266 4.63 -11.50 6.10
N ASN A 267 5.09 -12.64 5.60
CA ASN A 267 4.37 -13.39 4.56
C ASN A 267 3.73 -14.66 5.14
N ASN A 268 2.42 -14.83 4.98
CA ASN A 268 1.73 -16.05 5.40
C ASN A 268 1.73 -17.10 4.27
N TRP A 269 2.75 -17.97 4.24
CA TRP A 269 2.81 -19.11 3.32
C TRP A 269 1.95 -20.28 3.83
N GLY A 270 0.64 -20.13 3.69
CA GLY A 270 -0.34 -21.19 3.93
C GLY A 270 -0.94 -21.15 5.33
N GLY A 271 -2.29 -21.13 5.39
CA GLY A 271 -3.09 -20.82 6.57
C GLY A 271 -3.02 -21.77 7.78
N THR A 272 -1.98 -22.59 7.91
CA THR A 272 -1.71 -23.40 9.12
C THR A 272 -0.61 -22.83 10.01
N TYR A 273 0.19 -21.89 9.51
CA TYR A 273 1.24 -21.28 10.30
C TYR A 273 0.83 -19.85 10.65
N GLY A 274 1.10 -19.45 11.89
CA GLY A 274 0.63 -18.16 12.40
C GLY A 274 1.30 -16.97 11.69
N THR A 275 0.80 -15.77 11.97
CA THR A 275 1.29 -14.51 11.41
C THR A 275 2.60 -14.03 12.07
N PRO A 276 3.74 -14.04 11.35
CA PRO A 276 5.00 -13.55 11.89
C PRO A 276 4.93 -12.05 12.21
N SER A 277 5.60 -11.64 13.28
CA SER A 277 5.81 -10.23 13.62
C SER A 277 7.13 -9.73 13.05
N SER A 278 7.05 -8.80 12.11
CA SER A 278 8.22 -8.17 11.49
C SER A 278 8.16 -6.65 11.55
N GLU A 279 9.32 -6.03 11.68
CA GLU A 279 9.51 -4.58 11.70
C GLU A 279 10.49 -4.17 10.60
N PHE A 280 10.00 -3.49 9.57
CA PHE A 280 10.86 -2.79 8.61
C PHE A 280 10.97 -1.34 9.04
N GLU A 281 12.17 -0.89 9.41
CA GLU A 281 12.44 0.44 9.91
C GLU A 281 13.29 1.25 8.91
N ILE A 282 12.79 2.39 8.48
CA ILE A 282 13.50 3.35 7.64
C ILE A 282 13.89 4.51 8.54
N ILE A 283 15.17 4.85 8.60
CA ILE A 283 15.72 5.86 9.52
C ILE A 283 16.44 6.94 8.72
N GLY A 284 16.21 8.21 9.04
CA GLY A 284 16.99 9.30 8.45
C GLY A 284 16.70 9.56 6.97
N SER A 285 17.58 10.33 6.32
CA SER A 285 17.20 11.12 5.14
C SER A 285 17.60 10.58 3.78
N LYS A 286 18.43 9.53 3.69
CA LYS A 286 18.99 9.05 2.41
C LYS A 286 18.82 7.57 2.05
N PRO A 287 17.92 6.79 2.65
CA PRO A 287 17.69 5.44 2.15
C PRO A 287 17.05 5.52 0.76
N ASN A 288 17.63 4.80 -0.21
CA ASN A 288 17.08 4.70 -1.56
C ASN A 288 16.48 3.30 -1.74
N ILE A 289 15.15 3.21 -1.68
CA ILE A 289 14.44 1.93 -1.70
C ILE A 289 13.69 1.82 -3.02
N HIS A 290 14.02 0.78 -3.80
CA HIS A 290 13.33 0.38 -5.02
C HIS A 290 12.72 -0.99 -4.79
N VAL A 291 11.40 -1.10 -4.91
CA VAL A 291 10.71 -2.38 -4.79
C VAL A 291 9.73 -2.56 -5.94
N GLY A 292 9.71 -3.74 -6.55
CA GLY A 292 8.69 -4.09 -7.54
C GLY A 292 7.31 -4.09 -6.89
N THR A 293 7.01 -5.11 -6.10
CA THR A 293 5.75 -5.23 -5.34
C THR A 293 6.06 -5.17 -3.84
N TYR A 294 5.32 -4.35 -3.09
CA TYR A 294 5.37 -4.36 -1.62
C TYR A 294 4.18 -5.13 -1.03
N TYR A 295 4.42 -6.00 -0.06
CA TYR A 295 3.40 -6.74 0.67
C TYR A 295 3.60 -6.59 2.17
N GLN A 296 2.53 -6.33 2.92
CA GLN A 296 2.56 -6.28 4.37
C GLN A 296 1.39 -7.05 4.98
N ASN A 297 1.68 -8.00 5.89
CA ASN A 297 0.61 -8.71 6.62
C ASN A 297 0.05 -7.92 7.82
N SER A 298 -1.02 -8.47 8.38
CA SER A 298 -1.73 -7.95 9.56
C SER A 298 -0.87 -7.69 10.80
N ASP A 299 0.22 -8.44 10.98
CA ASP A 299 1.03 -8.40 12.21
C ASP A 299 2.42 -7.78 12.02
N SER A 300 2.69 -7.26 10.83
CA SER A 300 3.92 -6.54 10.52
C SER A 300 3.77 -5.04 10.69
N THR A 301 4.86 -4.42 11.10
CA THR A 301 5.00 -2.98 11.23
C THR A 301 5.99 -2.46 10.21
N LEU A 302 5.57 -1.45 9.44
CA LEU A 302 6.46 -0.57 8.70
C LEU A 302 6.67 0.67 9.55
N LYS A 303 7.90 0.94 9.95
CA LYS A 303 8.27 2.10 10.75
C LYS A 303 9.13 3.05 9.93
N VAL A 304 8.73 4.31 9.84
CA VAL A 304 9.48 5.34 9.13
C VAL A 304 9.81 6.46 10.12
N VAL A 305 11.10 6.70 10.34
CA VAL A 305 11.64 7.75 11.20
C VAL A 305 12.31 8.80 10.31
N ILE A 306 11.63 9.93 10.13
CA ILE A 306 12.06 11.04 9.26
C ILE A 306 12.81 12.07 10.10
N ASP A 307 14.07 12.35 9.76
CA ASP A 307 14.86 13.43 10.36
C ASP A 307 14.71 14.77 9.59
N ASP A 308 15.40 15.82 10.04
CA ASP A 308 15.35 17.22 9.57
C ASP A 308 15.55 17.40 8.06
N VAL A 309 16.10 16.40 7.37
CA VAL A 309 16.50 16.49 5.97
C VAL A 309 15.45 15.85 5.03
N GLY A 310 14.42 15.19 5.58
CA GLY A 310 13.37 14.50 4.83
C GLY A 310 13.85 13.15 4.27
N VAL A 311 12.93 12.21 4.00
CA VAL A 311 13.29 10.91 3.41
C VAL A 311 13.30 11.05 1.88
N GLU A 312 14.40 10.68 1.22
CA GLU A 312 14.39 10.48 -0.23
C GLU A 312 13.39 9.38 -0.63
N LYS A 313 12.77 9.54 -1.79
CA LYS A 313 11.59 8.78 -2.24
C LYS A 313 11.73 7.26 -2.04
N ILE A 314 10.69 6.63 -1.47
CA ILE A 314 10.48 5.19 -1.59
C ILE A 314 9.83 4.96 -2.95
N ASN A 315 10.54 4.31 -3.88
CA ASN A 315 10.00 4.01 -5.20
C ASN A 315 9.45 2.58 -5.19
N VAL A 316 8.13 2.47 -5.33
CA VAL A 316 7.44 1.20 -5.55
C VAL A 316 7.02 1.18 -7.01
N ASP A 317 7.68 0.35 -7.83
CA ASP A 317 7.45 0.28 -9.28
C ASP A 317 6.17 -0.49 -9.65
N GLY A 318 5.59 -1.22 -8.70
CA GLY A 318 4.40 -2.04 -8.82
C GLY A 318 3.43 -1.84 -7.64
N PRO A 319 2.51 -2.78 -7.38
CA PRO A 319 1.48 -2.58 -6.36
C PRO A 319 2.04 -2.68 -4.93
N ALA A 320 1.52 -1.85 -4.03
CA ALA A 320 1.66 -2.00 -2.59
C ALA A 320 0.38 -2.63 -2.02
N ILE A 321 0.50 -3.76 -1.34
CA ILE A 321 -0.63 -4.56 -0.82
C ILE A 321 -0.50 -4.66 0.70
N PHE A 322 -1.52 -4.21 1.41
CA PHE A 322 -1.62 -4.29 2.86
C PHE A 322 -2.78 -5.21 3.24
N GLU A 323 -2.54 -6.22 4.07
CA GLU A 323 -3.62 -7.01 4.69
C GLU A 323 -4.38 -6.16 5.72
N SER A 324 -5.60 -6.58 6.07
CA SER A 324 -6.35 -5.97 7.17
C SER A 324 -5.51 -5.98 8.46
N ASP A 325 -5.46 -4.85 9.17
CA ASP A 325 -4.71 -4.63 10.41
C ASP A 325 -3.18 -4.41 10.28
N ALA A 326 -2.63 -4.40 9.05
CA ALA A 326 -1.23 -4.03 8.82
C ALA A 326 -0.90 -2.64 9.39
N LYS A 327 0.25 -2.50 10.06
CA LYS A 327 0.60 -1.28 10.79
C LYS A 327 1.65 -0.43 10.06
N LEU A 328 1.35 0.84 9.83
CA LEU A 328 2.35 1.84 9.49
C LEU A 328 2.57 2.77 10.69
N GLN A 329 3.82 3.07 11.02
CA GLN A 329 4.18 4.00 12.08
C GLN A 329 5.13 5.05 11.52
N VAL A 330 4.67 6.30 11.42
CA VAL A 330 5.50 7.42 10.95
C VAL A 330 5.86 8.30 12.13
N THR A 331 7.15 8.50 12.36
CA THR A 331 7.69 9.44 13.34
C THR A 331 8.36 10.58 12.60
N LEU A 332 7.81 11.80 12.74
CA LEU A 332 8.39 13.02 12.19
C LEU A 332 9.25 13.68 13.27
N GLU A 333 10.56 13.67 13.11
CA GLU A 333 11.46 14.48 13.91
C GLU A 333 11.65 15.85 13.23
N ASN A 334 11.61 16.94 14.00
CA ASN A 334 12.05 18.28 13.58
C ASN A 334 11.43 18.83 12.27
N SER A 335 10.10 18.68 12.09
CA SER A 335 9.32 19.29 10.99
C SER A 335 9.50 18.66 9.59
N GLY A 336 9.92 17.39 9.51
CA GLY A 336 9.94 16.63 8.24
C GLY A 336 8.61 16.65 7.48
N THR A 337 8.68 16.70 6.15
CA THR A 337 7.52 16.65 5.22
C THR A 337 7.57 15.33 4.46
N LEU A 338 6.45 14.60 4.40
CA LEU A 338 6.29 13.40 3.57
C LEU A 338 5.64 13.81 2.24
N LEU A 339 6.29 13.52 1.11
CA LEU A 339 5.78 13.80 -0.24
C LEU A 339 5.60 12.47 -0.99
N SER A 340 4.44 12.27 -1.61
CA SER A 340 4.17 11.14 -2.53
C SER A 340 3.82 11.70 -3.91
N ASP A 341 4.36 11.06 -4.96
CA ASP A 341 4.15 11.42 -6.37
C ASP A 341 3.28 10.39 -7.12
N HIS A 342 2.75 9.35 -6.46
CA HIS A 342 1.99 8.26 -7.12
C HIS A 342 0.60 7.98 -6.48
N VAL A 343 -0.30 7.47 -7.33
CA VAL A 343 -1.77 7.44 -7.19
C VAL A 343 -2.29 6.39 -6.18
N CYS A 344 -1.42 5.66 -5.49
CA CYS A 344 -1.80 4.48 -4.71
C CYS A 344 -1.23 4.41 -3.28
N ASP A 345 -0.86 5.54 -2.66
CA ASP A 345 -0.17 5.50 -1.38
C ASP A 345 -1.12 5.61 -0.18
N ILE A 346 -1.18 4.53 0.61
CA ILE A 346 -1.98 4.41 1.83
C ILE A 346 -1.12 4.75 3.04
N LEU A 347 -1.54 5.78 3.78
CA LEU A 347 -1.05 6.09 5.13
C LEU A 347 -2.11 5.65 6.15
N GLU A 348 -1.83 4.63 6.95
CA GLU A 348 -2.52 4.40 8.24
C GLU A 348 -1.50 4.42 9.37
N ALA A 349 -1.42 5.55 10.08
CA ALA A 349 -0.53 5.69 11.23
C ALA A 349 -1.29 5.45 12.55
N GLU A 350 -0.94 4.41 13.31
CA GLU A 350 -1.51 4.18 14.66
C GLU A 350 -1.00 5.23 15.68
N THR A 351 0.05 5.98 15.34
CA THR A 351 0.56 7.09 16.16
C THR A 351 1.30 8.11 15.31
N ILE A 352 0.86 9.38 15.34
CA ILE A 352 1.66 10.52 14.88
C ILE A 352 1.99 11.34 16.11
N THR A 353 3.29 11.47 16.43
CA THR A 353 3.74 12.34 17.52
C THR A 353 4.64 13.41 16.96
N VAL A 354 4.21 14.67 16.96
CA VAL A 354 5.04 15.82 16.59
C VAL A 354 5.47 16.53 17.87
N ASN A 355 6.75 16.44 18.23
CA ASN A 355 7.42 17.26 19.26
C ASN A 355 6.72 17.38 20.64
N GLY A 356 5.96 16.37 21.09
CA GLY A 356 5.35 16.35 22.43
C GLY A 356 4.37 17.49 22.72
N LYS A 357 3.84 18.17 21.70
CA LYS A 357 2.80 19.21 21.81
C LYS A 357 1.75 19.02 20.72
N ALA A 358 0.48 19.18 21.09
CA ALA A 358 -0.63 19.23 20.14
C ALA A 358 -0.36 20.29 19.07
N VAL A 359 -0.38 19.90 17.79
CA VAL A 359 -0.28 20.82 16.65
C VAL A 359 -1.68 21.06 16.11
N PRO A 360 -2.19 22.31 16.16
CA PRO A 360 -3.36 22.68 15.40
C PRO A 360 -2.88 23.15 14.02
N LYS A 361 -2.76 22.23 13.05
CA LYS A 361 -2.99 22.40 11.59
C LYS A 361 -2.12 21.50 10.70
N LEU A 362 -2.85 20.81 9.83
CA LEU A 362 -2.50 20.13 8.58
C LEU A 362 -1.39 19.08 8.61
N VAL A 363 -1.80 17.83 8.84
CA VAL A 363 -1.38 16.72 7.98
C VAL A 363 -2.39 16.68 6.84
N GLN A 364 -1.98 16.99 5.61
CA GLN A 364 -2.82 16.79 4.44
C GLN A 364 -2.65 15.33 4.01
N VAL A 365 -3.53 14.46 4.50
CA VAL A 365 -3.66 13.09 3.98
C VAL A 365 -4.67 13.17 2.86
N GLY A 366 -4.20 13.11 1.63
CA GLY A 366 -5.05 13.08 0.46
C GLY A 366 -4.22 12.69 -0.76
N ASP A 367 -4.64 11.64 -1.43
CA ASP A 367 -4.49 11.60 -2.87
C ASP A 367 -5.47 12.62 -3.50
N ASN A 368 -5.40 12.81 -4.82
CA ASN A 368 -6.38 13.63 -5.53
C ASN A 368 -7.81 13.00 -5.54
N TYR A 369 -8.07 11.94 -4.76
CA TYR A 369 -9.22 11.04 -4.91
C TYR A 369 -10.04 10.81 -3.62
N PHE A 370 -9.73 11.51 -2.52
CA PHE A 370 -10.57 11.66 -1.31
C PHE A 370 -11.16 10.37 -0.69
N CYS A 371 -10.55 9.20 -0.90
CA CYS A 371 -11.06 7.92 -0.36
C CYS A 371 -10.70 7.66 1.12
N TRP A 372 -10.05 8.64 1.76
CA TRP A 372 -9.55 8.58 3.13
C TRP A 372 -10.20 9.68 3.98
N THR A 373 -10.82 9.29 5.11
CA THR A 373 -11.20 10.24 6.17
C THR A 373 -10.24 10.14 7.34
N HIS A 374 -10.15 11.16 8.20
CA HIS A 374 -9.34 11.07 9.41
C HIS A 374 -10.11 11.56 10.64
N GLU A 375 -9.85 10.96 11.80
CA GLU A 375 -10.33 11.42 13.09
C GLU A 375 -9.21 11.43 14.14
N VAL A 376 -9.28 12.33 15.11
CA VAL A 376 -8.36 12.36 16.24
C VAL A 376 -9.05 11.71 17.44
N VAL A 377 -8.57 10.55 17.86
CA VAL A 377 -9.14 9.76 18.96
C VAL A 377 -8.25 9.86 20.20
N PRO A 378 -8.80 10.17 21.38
CA PRO A 378 -8.03 10.13 22.62
C PRO A 378 -7.76 8.68 23.05
N VAL A 379 -6.48 8.31 23.20
CA VAL A 379 -6.04 7.00 23.72
C VAL A 379 -5.11 7.23 24.92
N GLY A 380 -5.67 7.09 26.13
CA GLY A 380 -4.97 7.42 27.37
C GLY A 380 -4.67 8.91 27.47
N ASN A 381 -3.40 9.28 27.66
CA ASN A 381 -2.94 10.68 27.75
C ASN A 381 -2.42 11.23 26.40
N ARG A 382 -2.79 10.60 25.27
CA ARG A 382 -2.31 10.97 23.93
C ARG A 382 -3.48 11.09 22.96
N GLU A 383 -3.28 11.91 21.93
CA GLU A 383 -4.17 12.03 20.77
C GLU A 383 -3.64 11.14 19.64
N VAL A 384 -4.52 10.38 18.99
CA VAL A 384 -4.18 9.45 17.90
C VAL A 384 -4.91 9.89 16.65
N LEU A 385 -4.19 10.16 15.55
CA LEU A 385 -4.81 10.38 14.23
C LEU A 385 -5.15 9.02 13.61
N ARG A 386 -6.42 8.64 13.59
CA ARG A 386 -6.92 7.47 12.88
C ARG A 386 -7.29 7.90 11.46
N ILE A 387 -6.65 7.31 10.46
CA ILE A 387 -7.05 7.45 9.05
C ILE A 387 -7.95 6.25 8.74
N ILE A 388 -9.08 6.49 8.08
CA ILE A 388 -10.12 5.49 7.83
C ILE A 388 -10.35 5.43 6.32
N TYR A 389 -10.02 4.30 5.72
CA TYR A 389 -10.48 3.97 4.38
C TYR A 389 -12.00 3.80 4.38
N ARG A 390 -12.72 4.59 3.61
CA ARG A 390 -14.15 4.36 3.41
C ARG A 390 -14.36 3.68 2.07
N ALA A 391 -14.27 2.34 2.09
CA ALA A 391 -14.72 1.49 1.00
C ALA A 391 -16.24 1.72 0.78
N GLY A 392 -16.58 2.62 -0.13
CA GLY A 392 -17.97 2.92 -0.46
C GLY A 392 -18.18 3.56 -1.83
N LEU A 393 -17.09 3.89 -2.54
CA LEU A 393 -17.12 4.42 -3.89
C LEU A 393 -16.23 3.51 -4.72
N ASP A 394 -16.83 2.79 -5.66
CA ASP A 394 -16.13 1.94 -6.62
C ASP A 394 -15.08 2.80 -7.36
N GLU A 395 -13.90 2.25 -7.65
CA GLU A 395 -12.88 2.92 -8.48
C GLU A 395 -13.47 3.42 -9.81
N SER A 396 -14.51 2.75 -10.31
CA SER A 396 -15.26 3.12 -11.50
C SER A 396 -16.13 4.39 -11.38
N PHE A 397 -16.27 5.00 -10.19
CA PHE A 397 -17.11 6.20 -9.98
C PHE A 397 -16.29 7.50 -9.93
N TRP A 398 -15.05 7.44 -9.44
CA TRP A 398 -14.26 8.64 -9.12
C TRP A 398 -13.83 9.47 -10.32
N TRP A 399 -13.58 8.84 -11.47
CA TRP A 399 -13.21 9.60 -12.67
C TRP A 399 -14.36 10.52 -13.14
N VAL A 400 -15.60 10.21 -12.75
CA VAL A 400 -16.80 11.00 -13.09
C VAL A 400 -16.98 12.21 -12.15
N THR A 401 -16.41 12.20 -10.94
CA THR A 401 -16.64 13.27 -9.94
C THR A 401 -15.85 14.55 -10.22
N LYS A 402 -14.95 14.58 -11.20
CA LYS A 402 -14.11 15.75 -11.54
C LYS A 402 -14.89 17.01 -11.95
N SER A 403 -16.18 16.89 -12.22
CA SER A 403 -17.05 17.99 -12.63
C SER A 403 -18.32 18.05 -11.80
N LEU A 404 -18.25 17.53 -10.56
CA LEU A 404 -19.34 17.55 -9.60
C LEU A 404 -19.32 18.89 -8.85
N ASP A 405 -20.37 19.68 -9.00
CA ASP A 405 -20.51 21.01 -8.37
C ASP A 405 -21.33 20.96 -7.07
N LEU A 406 -22.15 19.92 -6.89
CA LEU A 406 -22.93 19.73 -5.68
C LEU A 406 -23.10 18.26 -5.38
N TRP A 407 -22.85 17.87 -4.13
CA TRP A 407 -23.19 16.55 -3.62
C TRP A 407 -23.89 16.63 -2.26
N LEU A 408 -25.20 16.46 -2.26
CA LEU A 408 -26.01 16.43 -1.05
C LEU A 408 -26.44 14.99 -0.76
N ASN A 409 -25.90 14.37 0.29
CA ASN A 409 -26.21 13.00 0.71
C ASN A 409 -26.84 12.98 2.11
N ALA A 410 -28.06 12.45 2.25
CA ALA A 410 -28.80 12.49 3.50
C ALA A 410 -28.18 11.63 4.62
N SER A 411 -27.37 10.63 4.26
CA SER A 411 -26.62 9.80 5.22
C SER A 411 -25.39 10.50 5.79
N SER A 412 -24.99 11.64 5.22
CA SER A 412 -23.82 12.42 5.65
C SER A 412 -24.21 13.79 6.25
N ILE A 413 -25.48 13.98 6.61
CA ILE A 413 -25.94 15.16 7.35
C ILE A 413 -25.46 15.01 8.79
N ALA A 414 -24.19 15.29 9.05
CA ALA A 414 -23.59 15.08 10.37
C ALA A 414 -23.25 16.38 11.11
N SER A 415 -23.17 17.54 10.44
CA SER A 415 -22.56 18.74 11.05
C SER A 415 -23.50 19.89 11.39
N VAL A 416 -24.80 19.80 11.09
CA VAL A 416 -25.72 20.92 11.36
C VAL A 416 -27.10 20.40 11.74
N VAL A 417 -27.40 20.28 13.05
CA VAL A 417 -28.59 20.89 13.71
C VAL A 417 -28.61 20.65 15.22
N SER A 418 -28.06 19.59 15.79
CA SER A 418 -28.08 19.47 17.25
C SER A 418 -26.81 20.05 17.90
N VAL A 419 -26.99 20.72 19.04
CA VAL A 419 -25.88 21.23 19.88
C VAL A 419 -24.97 20.08 20.38
N ASP A 420 -25.46 18.84 20.33
CA ASP A 420 -24.73 17.62 20.75
C ASP A 420 -24.15 16.78 19.59
N GLY A 421 -24.34 17.20 18.32
CA GLY A 421 -23.83 16.48 17.15
C GLY A 421 -24.58 15.19 16.79
N THR A 422 -25.70 14.88 17.45
CA THR A 422 -26.58 13.74 17.13
C THR A 422 -27.89 14.18 16.47
N LEU A 423 -28.17 13.67 15.26
CA LEU A 423 -29.49 13.76 14.67
C LEU A 423 -30.32 12.52 15.04
N ASN A 424 -31.59 12.74 15.37
CA ASN A 424 -32.61 11.73 15.59
C ASN A 424 -33.65 11.80 14.45
N ASP A 425 -34.33 10.67 14.19
CA ASP A 425 -35.43 10.66 13.22
C ASP A 425 -36.48 11.72 13.56
N GLY A 426 -36.81 12.56 12.57
CA GLY A 426 -37.73 13.69 12.71
C GLY A 426 -37.09 15.00 13.13
N ASP A 427 -35.78 15.07 13.35
CA ASP A 427 -35.09 16.34 13.62
C ASP A 427 -35.14 17.27 12.40
N ALA A 428 -35.28 18.56 12.64
CA ALA A 428 -35.26 19.56 11.58
C ALA A 428 -33.86 19.66 10.93
N VAL A 429 -33.79 19.87 9.62
CA VAL A 429 -32.54 20.05 8.87
C VAL A 429 -32.39 21.52 8.51
N SER A 430 -31.50 22.23 9.21
CA SER A 430 -31.23 23.64 8.95
C SER A 430 -30.23 23.85 7.83
N CYS A 431 -29.36 22.88 7.56
CA CYS A 431 -28.47 22.85 6.41
C CYS A 431 -28.19 21.41 5.96
N TRP A 432 -28.01 21.22 4.66
CA TRP A 432 -27.56 19.98 4.04
C TRP A 432 -26.21 20.24 3.37
N ASN A 433 -25.16 19.67 3.94
CA ASN A 433 -23.79 19.94 3.50
C ASN A 433 -23.53 19.37 2.11
N ASP A 434 -22.88 20.18 1.30
CA ASP A 434 -22.17 19.71 0.13
C ASP A 434 -20.99 18.84 0.56
N LEU A 435 -20.81 17.67 -0.05
CA LEU A 435 -19.70 16.76 0.26
C LEU A 435 -18.47 16.99 -0.62
N VAL A 436 -18.56 17.82 -1.65
CA VAL A 436 -17.45 18.08 -2.60
C VAL A 436 -16.49 19.17 -2.10
N ILE A 437 -16.50 19.47 -0.81
CA ILE A 437 -15.75 20.59 -0.23
C ILE A 437 -14.23 20.33 -0.33
N ASN A 438 -13.50 21.28 -0.90
CA ASN A 438 -12.04 21.32 -1.07
C ASN A 438 -11.45 20.42 -2.16
N ASP A 439 -12.22 19.97 -3.15
CA ASP A 439 -11.59 19.46 -4.36
C ASP A 439 -11.02 20.62 -5.21
N GLU A 440 -10.16 20.28 -6.18
CA GLU A 440 -9.52 21.28 -7.06
C GLU A 440 -10.54 22.00 -7.96
N TYR A 441 -11.77 21.49 -8.06
CA TYR A 441 -12.75 21.82 -9.09
C TYR A 441 -13.96 22.60 -8.54
N ASN A 442 -14.26 22.48 -7.24
CA ASN A 442 -15.37 23.13 -6.55
C ASN A 442 -14.84 24.10 -5.47
N ALA A 443 -14.63 25.35 -5.91
CA ALA A 443 -14.10 26.42 -5.06
C ALA A 443 -15.16 27.05 -4.13
N THR A 444 -16.44 26.69 -4.27
CA THR A 444 -17.55 27.34 -3.55
C THR A 444 -18.29 26.33 -2.68
N PHE A 445 -18.64 26.75 -1.47
CA PHE A 445 -19.34 25.90 -0.52
C PHE A 445 -20.83 25.91 -0.86
N GLU A 446 -21.33 24.87 -1.55
CA GLU A 446 -22.70 24.82 -2.05
C GLU A 446 -23.72 24.20 -1.07
N THR A 447 -23.47 24.36 0.23
CA THR A 447 -24.38 23.86 1.28
C THR A 447 -25.75 24.52 1.18
N ALA A 448 -26.80 23.70 1.14
CA ALA A 448 -28.17 24.17 1.06
C ALA A 448 -28.74 24.42 2.46
N CYS A 449 -29.15 25.64 2.79
CA CYS A 449 -29.57 26.01 4.14
C CYS A 449 -30.98 26.59 4.22
N GLN A 450 -31.60 26.46 5.39
CA GLN A 450 -32.85 27.12 5.79
C GLN A 450 -32.78 27.51 7.27
N PRO A 451 -32.50 28.78 7.59
CA PRO A 451 -32.33 29.21 8.98
C PRO A 451 -33.66 29.30 9.75
N THR A 452 -34.81 29.33 9.06
CA THR A 452 -36.11 29.49 9.71
C THR A 452 -36.65 28.14 10.16
N SER A 453 -36.69 27.89 11.47
CA SER A 453 -37.11 26.60 12.07
C SER A 453 -38.43 26.03 11.51
N GLY A 454 -39.45 26.87 11.29
CA GLY A 454 -40.74 26.42 10.74
C GLY A 454 -40.76 26.12 9.23
N LYS A 455 -39.63 26.32 8.53
CA LYS A 455 -39.44 26.05 7.10
C LYS A 455 -38.39 24.96 6.85
N GLN A 456 -37.83 24.37 7.91
CA GLN A 456 -36.80 23.33 7.78
C GLN A 456 -37.45 21.99 7.46
N PRO A 457 -36.94 21.23 6.47
CA PRO A 457 -37.38 19.85 6.27
C PRO A 457 -36.96 18.95 7.44
N LEU A 458 -37.48 17.73 7.50
CA LEU A 458 -37.16 16.78 8.56
C LEU A 458 -36.15 15.74 8.08
N TRP A 459 -35.22 15.34 8.92
CA TRP A 459 -34.33 14.23 8.66
C TRP A 459 -35.03 12.92 8.98
N ARG A 460 -35.03 12.00 8.03
CA ARG A 460 -35.46 10.61 8.23
C ARG A 460 -34.23 9.75 8.34
N GLN A 461 -33.97 9.21 9.53
CA GLN A 461 -32.77 8.43 9.80
C GLN A 461 -32.77 7.13 8.97
N SER A 462 -33.92 6.47 8.88
CA SER A 462 -34.05 5.19 8.20
C SER A 462 -35.38 5.08 7.46
N VAL A 463 -35.29 4.97 6.13
CA VAL A 463 -36.44 4.82 5.24
C VAL A 463 -36.41 3.41 4.64
N SER A 464 -37.45 2.62 4.94
CA SER A 464 -37.52 1.22 4.51
C SER A 464 -37.50 1.03 2.99
N ALA A 465 -38.08 1.98 2.24
CA ALA A 465 -38.15 1.93 0.77
C ALA A 465 -36.79 2.07 0.07
N ILE A 466 -35.74 2.51 0.78
CA ILE A 466 -34.36 2.62 0.28
C ILE A 466 -33.39 1.83 1.17
N GLY A 467 -33.81 0.64 1.62
CA GLY A 467 -32.95 -0.27 2.37
C GLY A 467 -32.55 0.24 3.76
N GLY A 468 -33.37 1.10 4.38
CA GLY A 468 -33.09 1.68 5.69
C GLY A 468 -32.08 2.82 5.68
N LYS A 469 -31.76 3.38 4.51
CA LYS A 469 -30.93 4.59 4.37
C LYS A 469 -31.71 5.85 4.73
N SER A 470 -30.98 6.94 4.96
CA SER A 470 -31.55 8.21 5.39
C SER A 470 -32.09 9.05 4.22
N ALA A 471 -33.02 9.96 4.49
CA ALA A 471 -33.55 10.93 3.54
C ALA A 471 -33.93 12.26 4.22
N VAL A 472 -34.11 13.33 3.43
CA VAL A 472 -34.62 14.63 3.87
C VAL A 472 -36.06 14.79 3.39
N GLU A 473 -37.01 14.89 4.31
CA GLU A 473 -38.45 14.93 4.06
C GLU A 473 -39.01 16.36 4.02
N PHE A 474 -39.72 16.67 2.94
CA PHE A 474 -40.39 17.94 2.68
C PHE A 474 -41.91 17.80 2.86
N ASP A 475 -42.54 18.83 3.42
CA ASP A 475 -43.93 18.79 3.91
C ASP A 475 -44.98 19.13 2.85
N GLY A 476 -44.57 19.51 1.63
CA GLY A 476 -45.47 19.93 0.57
C GLY A 476 -46.20 21.25 0.81
N ASN A 477 -45.78 22.04 1.81
CA ASN A 477 -46.49 23.25 2.23
C ASN A 477 -45.58 24.44 2.56
N SER A 478 -44.45 24.22 3.22
CA SER A 478 -43.61 25.31 3.72
C SER A 478 -42.12 25.01 3.81
N THR A 479 -41.72 23.74 3.75
CA THR A 479 -40.31 23.37 3.96
C THR A 479 -39.48 23.40 2.68
N TYR A 480 -38.25 23.87 2.80
CA TYR A 480 -37.26 23.93 1.70
C TYR A 480 -35.85 24.18 2.22
N LEU A 481 -34.86 23.98 1.37
CA LEU A 481 -33.47 24.42 1.58
C LEU A 481 -33.05 25.34 0.42
N ASN A 482 -32.09 26.22 0.62
CA ASN A 482 -31.64 27.18 -0.38
C ASN A 482 -30.11 27.09 -0.55
N ALA A 483 -29.67 26.72 -1.75
CA ALA A 483 -28.27 26.63 -2.18
C ALA A 483 -27.91 27.90 -2.95
N GLN A 484 -27.56 28.96 -2.21
CA GLN A 484 -27.45 30.34 -2.75
C GLN A 484 -26.37 30.53 -3.80
N SER A 485 -25.30 29.74 -3.74
CA SER A 485 -24.15 29.92 -4.63
C SER A 485 -24.23 29.01 -5.87
N LEU A 486 -25.18 28.06 -5.89
CA LEU A 486 -25.25 27.04 -6.91
C LEU A 486 -25.57 27.68 -8.25
N GLU A 487 -24.80 27.32 -9.26
CA GLU A 487 -24.96 27.76 -10.63
C GLU A 487 -25.00 26.51 -11.51
N ILE A 488 -26.13 26.30 -12.21
CA ILE A 488 -26.28 25.18 -13.15
C ILE A 488 -26.17 25.78 -14.55
N ASP A 489 -25.16 25.39 -15.33
CA ASP A 489 -24.88 25.92 -16.67
C ASP A 489 -25.72 25.18 -17.75
N SER A 490 -25.52 25.56 -19.01
CA SER A 490 -26.03 24.98 -20.25
C SER A 490 -25.56 23.56 -20.53
N ASN A 491 -24.43 23.14 -19.96
CA ASN A 491 -23.96 21.76 -19.99
C ASN A 491 -24.02 21.24 -18.56
N CYS A 492 -24.99 20.38 -18.26
CA CYS A 492 -25.14 19.88 -16.91
C CYS A 492 -25.76 18.50 -16.89
N THR A 493 -25.49 17.75 -15.84
CA THR A 493 -26.23 16.54 -15.50
C THR A 493 -26.63 16.62 -14.03
N VAL A 494 -27.90 16.38 -13.73
CA VAL A 494 -28.41 16.38 -12.35
C VAL A 494 -29.05 15.04 -12.03
N PHE A 495 -28.66 14.44 -10.91
CA PHE A 495 -29.26 13.22 -10.38
C PHE A 495 -30.04 13.52 -9.10
N PHE A 496 -31.17 12.84 -8.95
CA PHE A 496 -31.93 12.79 -7.72
C PHE A 496 -32.24 11.35 -7.35
N VAL A 497 -32.09 11.01 -6.08
CA VAL A 497 -32.74 9.84 -5.47
C VAL A 497 -33.90 10.37 -4.64
N ALA A 498 -35.10 10.36 -5.20
CA ALA A 498 -36.26 11.03 -4.60
C ALA A 498 -37.50 10.13 -4.61
N GLU A 499 -38.35 10.34 -3.61
CA GLU A 499 -39.66 9.70 -3.48
C GLU A 499 -40.63 10.20 -4.56
N CYS A 500 -41.35 9.28 -5.20
CA CYS A 500 -42.39 9.61 -6.17
C CYS A 500 -43.78 9.62 -5.53
N GLY A 501 -43.98 10.46 -4.52
CA GLY A 501 -45.24 10.56 -3.76
C GLY A 501 -46.32 11.39 -4.47
N GLU A 502 -47.59 11.18 -4.09
CA GLU A 502 -48.68 12.06 -4.49
C GLU A 502 -48.41 13.49 -3.99
N GLN A 503 -48.48 14.47 -4.90
CA GLN A 503 -48.18 15.86 -4.57
C GLN A 503 -49.45 16.62 -4.15
N THR A 504 -49.29 17.58 -3.23
CA THR A 504 -50.40 18.42 -2.74
C THR A 504 -51.05 19.23 -3.88
N SER A 505 -52.35 19.52 -3.79
CA SER A 505 -53.06 20.42 -4.72
C SER A 505 -53.22 21.81 -4.11
N THR A 506 -52.13 22.56 -3.96
CA THR A 506 -52.20 23.96 -3.54
C THR A 506 -52.74 24.85 -4.66
N VAL A 507 -53.63 25.78 -4.31
CA VAL A 507 -54.21 26.74 -5.24
C VAL A 507 -53.12 27.66 -5.78
N GLY A 508 -52.90 27.67 -7.10
CA GLY A 508 -52.06 28.67 -7.78
C GLY A 508 -50.87 28.14 -8.58
N SER A 509 -50.46 26.87 -8.42
CA SER A 509 -49.42 26.28 -9.27
C SER A 509 -49.56 24.76 -9.40
N LEU A 510 -49.35 24.26 -10.61
CA LEU A 510 -49.29 22.83 -10.91
C LEU A 510 -47.93 22.21 -10.52
N HIS A 511 -46.86 23.00 -10.38
CA HIS A 511 -45.49 22.46 -10.26
C HIS A 511 -45.01 22.30 -8.82
N ARG A 512 -44.20 21.27 -8.56
CA ARG A 512 -43.73 20.78 -7.25
C ARG A 512 -42.24 20.46 -7.35
N PRO A 513 -41.38 21.49 -7.26
CA PRO A 513 -39.95 21.37 -7.59
C PRO A 513 -39.19 20.52 -6.58
N LEU A 514 -38.40 19.57 -7.07
CA LEU A 514 -37.29 18.98 -6.33
C LEU A 514 -36.15 20.00 -6.19
N ILE A 515 -35.89 20.76 -7.26
CA ILE A 515 -35.01 21.92 -7.25
C ILE A 515 -35.54 22.99 -8.22
N ALA A 516 -35.42 24.26 -7.89
CA ALA A 516 -35.78 25.36 -8.78
C ALA A 516 -34.92 26.59 -8.52
N ALA A 517 -34.52 27.27 -9.59
CA ALA A 517 -33.86 28.57 -9.48
C ALA A 517 -34.75 29.58 -8.73
N ASP A 518 -34.12 30.44 -7.92
CA ASP A 518 -34.85 31.36 -7.04
C ASP A 518 -35.70 32.36 -7.86
N ASN A 519 -35.32 32.71 -9.09
CA ASN A 519 -36.16 33.55 -9.96
C ASN A 519 -37.27 32.78 -10.73
N ASN A 520 -37.79 31.69 -10.17
CA ASN A 520 -39.00 31.01 -10.65
C ASN A 520 -38.95 30.60 -12.14
N PRO A 521 -38.29 29.47 -12.47
CA PRO A 521 -38.15 28.98 -13.85
C PRO A 521 -39.48 28.57 -14.50
N TYR A 522 -40.57 28.58 -13.72
CA TYR A 522 -41.89 28.12 -14.15
C TYR A 522 -42.81 29.24 -14.67
N ARG A 523 -42.23 30.38 -15.06
CA ARG A 523 -42.92 31.55 -15.62
C ARG A 523 -42.06 32.15 -16.74
N ALA A 524 -42.71 32.78 -17.71
CA ALA A 524 -42.01 33.44 -18.82
C ALA A 524 -41.00 34.52 -18.37
N SER A 525 -41.23 35.18 -17.22
CA SER A 525 -40.31 36.19 -16.69
C SER A 525 -39.20 35.64 -15.80
N GLY A 526 -39.19 34.34 -15.53
CA GLY A 526 -38.22 33.72 -14.64
C GLY A 526 -36.99 33.22 -15.36
N ASP A 527 -35.93 32.91 -14.62
CA ASP A 527 -34.69 32.36 -15.17
C ASP A 527 -34.20 31.11 -14.42
N GLY A 528 -33.31 30.37 -15.07
CA GLY A 528 -32.68 29.16 -14.54
C GLY A 528 -33.51 27.90 -14.75
N TYR A 529 -33.12 26.82 -14.06
CA TYR A 529 -33.75 25.51 -14.18
C TYR A 529 -34.77 25.26 -13.10
N GLY A 530 -35.82 24.51 -13.45
CA GLY A 530 -36.77 23.94 -12.50
C GLY A 530 -37.02 22.47 -12.79
N PHE A 531 -36.74 21.61 -11.84
CA PHE A 531 -36.93 20.16 -11.95
C PHE A 531 -37.85 19.68 -10.84
N GLY A 532 -38.86 18.87 -11.18
CA GLY A 532 -39.74 18.31 -10.17
C GLY A 532 -41.00 17.72 -10.74
N PHE A 533 -42.05 17.66 -9.94
CA PHE A 533 -43.30 16.99 -10.31
C PHE A 533 -44.41 17.99 -10.62
N THR A 534 -45.51 17.49 -11.19
CA THR A 534 -46.80 18.19 -11.20
C THR A 534 -47.70 17.70 -10.07
N TRP A 535 -48.72 18.48 -9.74
CA TRP A 535 -49.76 18.16 -8.77
C TRP A 535 -50.57 16.91 -9.16
N TYR A 536 -51.39 16.45 -8.21
CA TYR A 536 -52.29 15.31 -8.37
C TYR A 536 -53.21 15.42 -9.61
N GLY A 537 -53.09 14.46 -10.53
CA GLY A 537 -53.94 14.33 -11.73
C GLY A 537 -53.15 14.29 -13.03
N ASP A 538 -52.13 15.14 -13.16
CA ASP A 538 -51.25 15.18 -14.34
C ASP A 538 -50.10 14.15 -14.21
N ASN A 539 -49.65 13.93 -12.97
CA ASN A 539 -48.64 12.93 -12.59
C ASN A 539 -47.41 12.96 -13.52
N GLN A 540 -46.83 14.14 -13.74
CA GLN A 540 -45.65 14.30 -14.59
C GLN A 540 -44.40 14.61 -13.77
N LEU A 541 -43.26 14.08 -14.20
CA LEU A 541 -41.95 14.63 -13.92
C LEU A 541 -41.65 15.67 -15.00
N ILE A 542 -41.26 16.86 -14.60
CA ILE A 542 -41.03 18.00 -15.48
C ILE A 542 -39.63 18.56 -15.32
N ALA A 543 -39.10 19.05 -16.43
CA ALA A 543 -37.95 19.92 -16.48
C ALA A 543 -38.32 21.22 -17.19
N ALA A 544 -38.04 22.35 -16.57
CA ALA A 544 -38.34 23.68 -17.08
C ALA A 544 -37.07 24.51 -17.16
N LEU A 545 -37.03 25.40 -18.16
CA LEU A 545 -35.99 26.41 -18.31
C LEU A 545 -36.66 27.77 -18.57
N GLY A 546 -36.40 28.73 -17.70
CA GLY A 546 -36.74 30.13 -17.91
C GLY A 546 -35.54 30.92 -18.48
N ASP A 547 -35.80 31.83 -19.43
CA ASP A 547 -34.78 32.75 -19.94
C ASP A 547 -34.98 34.24 -19.55
N GLY A 548 -36.00 34.53 -18.74
CA GLY A 548 -36.44 35.87 -18.36
C GLY A 548 -37.46 36.47 -19.31
N THR A 549 -37.69 35.87 -20.49
CA THR A 549 -38.66 36.31 -21.50
C THR A 549 -39.59 35.20 -21.99
N ALA A 550 -39.11 33.97 -21.97
CA ALA A 550 -39.81 32.78 -22.37
C ALA A 550 -39.54 31.66 -21.36
N GLU A 551 -40.43 30.68 -21.40
CA GLU A 551 -40.34 29.47 -20.62
C GLU A 551 -40.51 28.27 -21.54
N ASP A 552 -39.64 27.29 -21.37
CA ASP A 552 -39.78 25.97 -21.99
C ASP A 552 -39.98 24.91 -20.91
N LYS A 553 -40.84 23.94 -21.20
CA LYS A 553 -41.21 22.87 -20.28
C LYS A 553 -41.23 21.54 -21.03
N GLN A 554 -40.52 20.57 -20.48
CA GLN A 554 -40.61 19.18 -20.85
C GLN A 554 -41.24 18.40 -19.70
N GLY A 555 -42.08 17.43 -20.04
CA GLY A 555 -42.82 16.65 -19.05
C GLY A 555 -43.07 15.24 -19.53
N THR A 556 -43.03 14.30 -18.60
CA THR A 556 -43.29 12.88 -18.85
C THR A 556 -44.13 12.32 -17.72
N SER A 557 -45.07 11.44 -18.05
CA SER A 557 -45.90 10.78 -17.05
C SER A 557 -45.06 9.83 -16.17
N VAL A 558 -45.25 9.94 -14.86
CA VAL A 558 -44.66 9.08 -13.84
C VAL A 558 -45.76 8.54 -12.93
N SER A 559 -45.56 7.35 -12.37
CA SER A 559 -46.49 6.81 -11.38
C SER A 559 -46.14 7.37 -10.00
N MET A 560 -47.10 8.07 -9.39
CA MET A 560 -47.01 8.60 -8.02
C MET A 560 -47.30 7.49 -7.00
N ASP A 561 -46.37 6.54 -6.89
CA ASP A 561 -46.49 5.29 -6.13
C ASP A 561 -45.81 5.35 -4.74
N GLY A 562 -45.25 6.50 -4.36
CA GLY A 562 -44.47 6.66 -3.13
C GLY A 562 -43.14 5.89 -3.13
N GLN A 563 -42.71 5.35 -4.26
CA GLN A 563 -41.43 4.65 -4.37
C GLN A 563 -40.29 5.62 -4.67
N TYR A 564 -39.10 5.32 -4.15
CA TYR A 564 -37.89 6.05 -4.52
C TYR A 564 -37.41 5.61 -5.91
N LYS A 565 -36.95 6.59 -6.68
CA LYS A 565 -36.42 6.39 -8.04
C LYS A 565 -35.17 7.25 -8.23
N ILE A 566 -34.34 6.84 -9.18
CA ILE A 566 -33.24 7.66 -9.68
C ILE A 566 -33.76 8.45 -10.88
N TYR A 567 -33.78 9.78 -10.76
CA TYR A 567 -34.11 10.70 -11.83
C TYR A 567 -32.84 11.37 -12.32
N VAL A 568 -32.68 11.44 -13.63
CA VAL A 568 -31.52 12.08 -14.25
C VAL A 568 -32.01 13.10 -15.25
N ILE A 569 -31.39 14.28 -15.24
CA ILE A 569 -31.63 15.32 -16.22
C ILE A 569 -30.28 15.68 -16.81
N ARG A 570 -30.12 15.46 -18.11
CA ARG A 570 -28.90 15.79 -18.85
C ARG A 570 -29.21 16.88 -19.85
N ARG A 571 -28.37 17.91 -19.90
CA ARG A 571 -28.44 18.97 -20.90
C ARG A 571 -27.12 19.10 -21.62
N GLN A 572 -27.18 19.23 -22.94
CA GLN A 572 -26.04 19.47 -23.82
C GLN A 572 -26.21 20.80 -24.58
N GLY A 573 -25.67 21.88 -24.01
CA GLY A 573 -25.71 23.22 -24.56
C GLY A 573 -27.12 23.72 -24.88
N SER A 574 -27.30 24.23 -26.10
CA SER A 574 -28.61 24.67 -26.61
C SER A 574 -29.39 23.59 -27.36
N ALA A 575 -28.85 22.37 -27.44
CA ALA A 575 -29.32 21.40 -28.43
C ALA A 575 -30.38 20.46 -27.87
N ILE A 576 -30.15 19.88 -26.69
CA ILE A 576 -30.93 18.73 -26.20
C ILE A 576 -31.01 18.78 -24.66
N MET A 577 -32.21 18.56 -24.13
CA MET A 577 -32.44 18.19 -22.73
C MET A 577 -33.12 16.82 -22.68
N GLU A 578 -32.54 15.93 -21.89
CA GLU A 578 -32.99 14.56 -21.76
C GLU A 578 -33.38 14.31 -20.31
N ILE A 579 -34.53 13.68 -20.13
CA ILE A 579 -35.02 13.25 -18.83
C ILE A 579 -34.98 11.74 -18.82
N PHE A 580 -34.27 11.14 -17.86
CA PHE A 580 -34.21 9.71 -17.67
C PHE A 580 -34.83 9.32 -16.34
N LYS A 581 -35.39 8.12 -16.30
CA LYS A 581 -35.76 7.43 -15.06
C LYS A 581 -35.12 6.05 -15.09
N ARG A 582 -34.52 5.64 -13.98
CA ARG A 582 -34.20 4.24 -13.71
C ARG A 582 -35.10 3.65 -12.65
N GLN A 583 -35.46 2.38 -12.84
CA GLN A 583 -36.29 1.61 -11.92
C GLN A 583 -35.53 0.35 -11.48
N TYR A 584 -35.87 -0.16 -10.29
CA TYR A 584 -35.32 -1.42 -9.77
C TYR A 584 -35.37 -2.55 -10.81
N GLY A 585 -34.22 -3.16 -11.10
CA GLY A 585 -34.08 -4.24 -12.09
C GLY A 585 -34.01 -3.80 -13.56
N ASP A 586 -34.05 -2.50 -13.85
CA ASP A 586 -33.89 -1.95 -15.19
C ASP A 586 -32.61 -1.10 -15.27
N ASN A 587 -31.56 -1.69 -15.86
CA ASN A 587 -30.29 -1.00 -16.11
C ASN A 587 -30.36 -0.08 -17.33
N SER A 588 -31.49 0.01 -18.04
CA SER A 588 -31.62 0.92 -19.16
C SER A 588 -32.03 2.31 -18.68
N CYS A 589 -31.28 3.33 -19.10
CA CYS A 589 -31.75 4.71 -19.06
C CYS A 589 -32.93 4.83 -20.04
N VAL A 590 -34.16 4.83 -19.54
CA VAL A 590 -35.32 5.12 -20.38
C VAL A 590 -35.37 6.61 -20.59
N GLN A 591 -34.96 7.07 -21.77
CA GLN A 591 -35.17 8.46 -22.19
C GLN A 591 -36.68 8.72 -22.28
N LEU A 592 -37.14 9.68 -21.49
CA LEU A 592 -38.56 10.01 -21.37
C LEU A 592 -38.97 11.14 -22.33
N SER A 593 -38.03 12.01 -22.71
CA SER A 593 -38.22 13.09 -23.69
C SER A 593 -36.88 13.49 -24.32
N ASP A 594 -36.93 13.95 -25.58
CA ASP A 594 -35.87 14.65 -26.31
C ASP A 594 -36.51 15.85 -27.02
N ALA A 595 -36.08 17.06 -26.69
CA ALA A 595 -36.55 18.26 -27.36
C ALA A 595 -35.44 19.32 -27.43
N PRO A 596 -35.35 20.07 -28.55
CA PRO A 596 -34.52 21.26 -28.61
C PRO A 596 -35.09 22.33 -27.71
N ILE A 597 -34.31 22.71 -26.69
CA ILE A 597 -34.67 23.73 -25.70
C ILE A 597 -34.02 25.07 -26.08
N LEU A 598 -34.71 26.16 -25.75
CA LEU A 598 -34.28 27.57 -25.91
C LEU A 598 -32.75 27.76 -25.87
N SER A 599 -32.26 28.58 -26.79
CA SER A 599 -30.84 28.80 -27.11
C SER A 599 -30.04 29.60 -26.08
N ARG A 600 -30.44 29.62 -24.80
CA ARG A 600 -29.72 30.36 -23.77
C ARG A 600 -28.40 29.66 -23.47
N LEU A 601 -27.31 30.28 -23.92
CA LEU A 601 -25.93 29.83 -23.73
C LEU A 601 -25.19 30.64 -22.65
N SER A 602 -25.85 31.61 -22.00
CA SER A 602 -25.19 32.50 -21.03
C SER A 602 -26.16 33.16 -20.04
N GLY A 603 -25.63 33.54 -18.87
CA GLY A 603 -26.34 34.28 -17.84
C GLY A 603 -27.24 33.40 -17.00
N PHE A 604 -26.74 32.24 -16.55
CA PHE A 604 -27.48 31.34 -15.68
C PHE A 604 -27.73 31.97 -14.31
N HIS A 605 -28.83 31.56 -13.68
CA HIS A 605 -29.18 32.03 -12.35
C HIS A 605 -28.24 31.41 -11.31
N ARG A 606 -27.92 32.21 -10.29
CA ARG A 606 -27.19 31.75 -9.10
C ARG A 606 -28.16 31.72 -7.93
N GLY A 607 -28.30 30.56 -7.31
CA GLY A 607 -29.26 30.32 -6.22
C GLY A 607 -30.35 29.34 -6.61
N TYR A 608 -30.45 28.24 -5.88
CA TYR A 608 -31.49 27.25 -6.11
C TYR A 608 -32.16 26.84 -4.80
N ASP A 609 -33.49 26.80 -4.84
CA ASP A 609 -34.33 26.24 -3.79
C ASP A 609 -34.51 24.73 -4.02
N ILE A 610 -34.23 23.93 -3.00
CA ILE A 610 -34.46 22.49 -2.96
C ILE A 610 -35.77 22.23 -2.22
N GLY A 611 -36.66 21.48 -2.86
CA GLY A 611 -37.99 21.16 -2.36
C GLY A 611 -39.02 22.29 -2.47
N ALA A 612 -38.68 23.45 -3.05
CA ALA A 612 -39.63 24.54 -3.24
C ALA A 612 -39.29 25.53 -4.35
N ASN A 613 -40.24 26.44 -4.58
CA ASN A 613 -40.02 27.78 -5.12
C ASN A 613 -40.96 28.72 -4.33
N PRO A 614 -40.49 29.26 -3.19
CA PRO A 614 -41.33 29.93 -2.19
C PRO A 614 -41.87 31.27 -2.73
N PRO A 615 -42.94 31.83 -2.11
CA PRO A 615 -43.57 33.05 -2.62
C PRO A 615 -42.67 34.28 -2.57
N GLU A 616 -41.69 34.29 -1.64
CA GLU A 616 -40.63 35.30 -1.54
C GLU A 616 -39.83 35.45 -2.85
N HIS A 617 -39.77 34.35 -3.61
CA HIS A 617 -39.03 34.18 -4.84
C HIS A 617 -39.97 34.14 -6.07
N SER A 618 -41.20 33.63 -5.90
CA SER A 618 -42.10 33.30 -7.00
C SER A 618 -43.18 34.34 -7.31
N GLY A 619 -43.39 35.33 -6.44
CA GLY A 619 -44.28 36.47 -6.68
C GLY A 619 -45.75 36.11 -6.92
N ASN A 620 -46.30 35.06 -6.28
CA ASN A 620 -47.72 34.87 -5.89
C ASN A 620 -48.19 33.39 -5.83
N SER A 621 -47.34 32.41 -6.15
CA SER A 621 -47.77 31.00 -6.12
C SER A 621 -46.64 30.14 -5.57
N ALA A 622 -46.72 29.89 -4.26
CA ALA A 622 -45.77 29.03 -3.59
C ALA A 622 -45.85 27.61 -4.14
N ARG A 623 -44.69 27.00 -4.35
CA ARG A 623 -44.56 25.63 -4.85
C ARG A 623 -43.72 24.87 -3.85
N PHE A 624 -44.23 23.76 -3.34
CA PHE A 624 -43.54 22.94 -2.35
C PHE A 624 -43.69 21.48 -2.74
N TYR A 625 -42.58 20.77 -2.74
CA TYR A 625 -42.54 19.33 -2.95
C TYR A 625 -42.98 18.60 -1.68
N LEU A 626 -43.82 17.57 -1.85
CA LEU A 626 -44.22 16.65 -0.80
C LEU A 626 -43.51 15.30 -1.02
N GLY A 627 -42.72 14.87 -0.05
CA GLY A 627 -41.96 13.62 -0.10
C GLY A 627 -40.54 13.81 0.37
N ALA A 628 -39.70 12.79 0.25
CA ALA A 628 -38.30 12.89 0.66
C ALA A 628 -37.28 12.77 -0.49
N ILE A 629 -36.07 13.26 -0.23
CA ILE A 629 -34.90 13.18 -1.13
C ILE A 629 -33.74 12.55 -0.35
N ALA A 630 -33.16 11.47 -0.86
CA ALA A 630 -32.04 10.77 -0.25
C ALA A 630 -30.68 11.33 -0.71
N GLU A 631 -30.58 11.72 -1.99
CA GLU A 631 -29.33 12.22 -2.57
C GLU A 631 -29.57 13.12 -3.78
N ILE A 632 -28.71 14.13 -3.94
CA ILE A 632 -28.65 15.03 -5.10
C ILE A 632 -27.19 15.14 -5.56
N LEU A 633 -26.95 14.96 -6.86
CA LEU A 633 -25.66 15.19 -7.52
C LEU A 633 -25.88 16.19 -8.66
N VAL A 634 -25.10 17.27 -8.72
CA VAL A 634 -25.11 18.23 -9.83
C VAL A 634 -23.74 18.25 -10.46
N PHE A 635 -23.67 17.99 -11.76
CA PHE A 635 -22.47 18.11 -12.56
C PHE A 635 -22.59 19.34 -13.48
N ASN A 636 -21.54 20.15 -13.56
CA ASN A 636 -21.45 21.31 -14.48
C ASN A 636 -20.95 20.95 -15.88
N GLN A 637 -21.10 19.68 -16.24
CA GLN A 637 -20.84 19.18 -17.57
C GLN A 637 -21.95 18.21 -17.99
N THR A 638 -22.06 18.02 -19.30
CA THR A 638 -22.86 16.95 -19.87
C THR A 638 -22.12 15.63 -19.72
N LEU A 639 -22.59 14.76 -18.84
CA LEU A 639 -22.03 13.41 -18.72
C LEU A 639 -22.29 12.56 -19.97
N THR A 640 -21.28 11.84 -20.41
CA THR A 640 -21.36 10.77 -21.41
C THR A 640 -22.22 9.60 -20.92
N ASP A 641 -22.64 8.71 -21.81
CA ASP A 641 -23.46 7.55 -21.42
C ASP A 641 -22.72 6.62 -20.43
N GLU A 642 -21.40 6.45 -20.59
CA GLU A 642 -20.57 5.67 -19.66
C GLU A 642 -20.51 6.30 -18.27
N GLU A 643 -20.36 7.62 -18.20
CA GLU A 643 -20.41 8.38 -16.94
C GLU A 643 -21.79 8.31 -16.28
N LEU A 644 -22.86 8.42 -17.08
CA LEU A 644 -24.24 8.26 -16.59
C LEU A 644 -24.46 6.87 -16.00
N ASP A 645 -23.95 5.83 -16.65
CA ASP A 645 -24.04 4.44 -16.20
C ASP A 645 -23.27 4.24 -14.90
N ALA A 646 -22.06 4.79 -14.78
CA ALA A 646 -21.25 4.72 -13.57
C ALA A 646 -21.95 5.39 -12.37
N VAL A 647 -22.46 6.62 -12.56
CA VAL A 647 -23.16 7.35 -11.49
C VAL A 647 -24.47 6.66 -11.11
N SER A 648 -25.21 6.18 -12.11
CA SER A 648 -26.43 5.41 -11.87
C SER A 648 -26.15 4.10 -11.14
N GLY A 649 -25.06 3.40 -11.48
CA GLY A 649 -24.62 2.17 -10.82
C GLY A 649 -24.27 2.41 -9.35
N TYR A 650 -23.56 3.50 -9.05
CA TYR A 650 -23.29 3.94 -7.68
C TYR A 650 -24.58 4.16 -6.88
N LEU A 651 -25.48 5.01 -7.39
CA LEU A 651 -26.75 5.33 -6.71
C LEU A 651 -27.62 4.07 -6.56
N TYR A 652 -27.61 3.19 -7.56
CA TYR A 652 -28.34 1.93 -7.50
C TYR A 652 -27.82 1.05 -6.37
N GLY A 653 -26.53 0.68 -6.39
CA GLY A 653 -25.94 -0.21 -5.39
C GLY A 653 -26.02 0.33 -3.96
N LYS A 654 -26.16 1.66 -3.80
CA LYS A 654 -26.33 2.30 -2.51
C LYS A 654 -27.76 2.21 -1.94
N TYR A 655 -28.79 2.34 -2.79
CA TYR A 655 -30.18 2.51 -2.34
C TYR A 655 -31.12 1.36 -2.68
N PHE A 656 -30.77 0.48 -3.62
CA PHE A 656 -31.62 -0.59 -4.14
C PHE A 656 -30.86 -1.91 -4.29
#